data_AF-A0AAU0N2B3-F1
#
_entry.id   AF-A0AAU0N2B3-F1
#
_cell.length_a   1.000
_cell.length_b   1.000
_cell.length_c   1.000
_cell.angle_alpha   90.00
_cell.angle_beta   90.00
_cell.angle_gamma   90.00
#
_symmetry.space_group_name_H-M   'P 1'
#
loop_
_entity.id
_entity.type
_entity.pdbx_description
1 polymer ?
#
loop_
_entity_poly.entity_id
_entity_poly.type
_entity_poly.pdbx_seq_one_letter_code
_entity_poly.pdbx_strand_id
1 'polypeptide(L)'
;MNDKRPPHKGVLSLFLLFLSGLFATAASAGSWQQSQSIGGFSSVHVYTPDSVSPIGSGKALMIVLHGCSQPTSNYLTANLEDAAEQYGMVIAVPDAMNKAGYSCWSYWQGTKSRTAGDYKNLITLANTMSGDASRNIDPDQVYIAGLSSGAAFANTTACLAPDVFAGMGVAAGPSIGTSSNGALGPCESADVATRCNTYAGSYKSHFATQIASIAQGDADTTVNQCYNAQNSDGMAGVYGVTKLSGTNTISEGSTRTADETLWQDGRVSMLWLNDVPHAWSGGEGASGSYISAKSINYASYLGQYFAANNKRVDRNSGPAISNLAASESSSLLTISGNAVDAEGSVAAVAITISNIDSGTPVVVETLNLASVDSTGFFSATSSTLADGLYQVSAVATDNEGAEGDAASVTTRVGPEPAATAPVLSDTAASVSGQCATVTGTVVDANQNLASVVVGFASGNVTASIAGNGYSAQGCNLPGGENTATITATDDTQLASQASVTFTIDAGQTGDYNFHISAGHITWGVGYSACYLAFGTSQFTMREYPSGSDCKWIADGDSSCAGPVQACATSSGGGEQPTDTDGDGAEDALDNCPNTANASQADNDGDGIGNACDSTPDGEPVDSDSDGVNDSVDNCPNTANAGQEDNDGDGIGNACDSTPDGDVTCTEYTANNYSHVQAGRATTNGSYAYAVGSGDNLGLYNLFVTSTLAETAAGYYVKGNCP
;
A
#
# COMPACT_ATOMS: atom_id res chain seq x y z
N MET A 1 79.95 3.99 -7.67
CA MET A 1 79.32 4.50 -6.44
C MET A 1 77.81 4.45 -6.64
N ASN A 2 77.19 3.56 -5.88
CA ASN A 2 75.76 3.29 -5.65
C ASN A 2 74.79 3.06 -6.80
N ASP A 3 73.94 2.06 -6.54
CA ASP A 3 73.26 1.15 -7.45
C ASP A 3 71.74 1.46 -7.52
N LYS A 4 71.16 1.18 -8.70
CA LYS A 4 69.83 0.60 -8.99
C LYS A 4 68.49 1.13 -8.41
N ARG A 5 67.60 1.34 -9.40
CA ARG A 5 66.17 0.90 -9.56
C ARG A 5 65.11 1.27 -8.51
N PRO A 6 63.86 1.57 -8.94
CA PRO A 6 62.68 1.49 -8.09
C PRO A 6 62.07 0.07 -8.09
N PRO A 7 61.44 -0.37 -6.99
CA PRO A 7 60.40 -1.39 -7.11
C PRO A 7 59.13 -1.12 -6.29
N HIS A 8 58.01 -1.52 -6.90
CA HIS A 8 56.81 -2.15 -6.34
C HIS A 8 56.25 -1.68 -4.99
N LYS A 9 55.03 -1.12 -5.02
CA LYS A 9 54.04 -1.33 -3.95
C LYS A 9 52.90 -2.21 -4.46
N GLY A 10 52.57 -3.18 -3.63
CA GLY A 10 51.74 -4.33 -3.93
C GLY A 10 50.26 -4.03 -4.04
N VAL A 11 49.62 -4.93 -4.75
CA VAL A 11 48.19 -5.20 -4.81
C VAL A 11 47.69 -5.48 -3.38
N LEU A 12 46.82 -4.63 -2.87
CA LEU A 12 45.89 -4.99 -1.80
C LEU A 12 44.49 -4.88 -2.40
N SER A 13 43.95 -6.04 -2.78
CA SER A 13 42.58 -6.17 -3.28
C SER A 13 41.63 -5.89 -2.12
N LEU A 14 41.05 -4.69 -2.11
CA LEU A 14 39.89 -4.40 -1.28
C LEU A 14 38.67 -4.91 -2.03
N PHE A 15 38.25 -6.14 -1.72
CA PHE A 15 36.94 -6.66 -2.10
C PHE A 15 35.88 -5.84 -1.34
N LEU A 16 35.44 -4.71 -1.90
CA LEU A 16 34.12 -4.20 -1.60
C LEU A 16 33.12 -5.12 -2.29
N LEU A 17 32.58 -6.08 -1.55
CA LEU A 17 31.27 -6.62 -1.88
C LEU A 17 30.26 -5.48 -1.71
N PHE A 18 30.03 -4.71 -2.77
CA PHE A 18 28.75 -4.06 -2.97
C PHE A 18 27.74 -5.17 -3.22
N LEU A 19 27.14 -5.66 -2.14
CA LEU A 19 25.89 -6.40 -2.23
C LEU A 19 24.81 -5.37 -2.56
N SER A 20 24.75 -4.93 -3.83
CA SER A 20 23.58 -4.27 -4.39
C SER A 20 22.49 -5.33 -4.51
N GLY A 21 21.87 -5.66 -3.37
CA GLY A 21 20.58 -6.30 -3.36
C GLY A 21 19.62 -5.33 -4.02
N LEU A 22 19.29 -5.58 -5.28
CA LEU A 22 18.07 -5.09 -5.91
C LEU A 22 16.91 -5.65 -5.10
N PHE A 23 16.56 -4.99 -3.99
CA PHE A 23 15.23 -5.15 -3.44
C PHE A 23 14.30 -4.53 -4.47
N ALA A 24 13.69 -5.38 -5.30
CA ALA A 24 12.47 -5.01 -5.99
C ALA A 24 11.49 -4.60 -4.89
N THR A 25 11.16 -3.31 -4.85
CA THR A 25 10.08 -2.79 -4.00
C THR A 25 8.82 -3.57 -4.37
N ALA A 26 8.32 -4.40 -3.45
CA ALA A 26 7.10 -5.15 -3.67
C ALA A 26 5.99 -4.19 -4.10
N ALA A 27 5.20 -4.57 -5.11
CA ALA A 27 4.05 -3.78 -5.54
C ALA A 27 3.13 -3.54 -4.33
N SER A 28 2.86 -2.27 -4.00
CA SER A 28 1.86 -1.90 -3.00
C SER A 28 0.56 -1.63 -3.76
N ALA A 29 -0.40 -2.52 -3.60
CA ALA A 29 -1.71 -2.36 -4.21
C ALA A 29 -2.46 -1.16 -3.59
N GLY A 30 -3.30 -0.49 -4.39
CA GLY A 30 -4.08 0.68 -3.99
C GLY A 30 -3.28 1.98 -3.79
N SER A 31 -1.98 2.04 -4.16
CA SER A 31 -1.16 3.22 -3.92
C SER A 31 -0.12 3.54 -5.00
N TRP A 32 0.32 4.81 -5.02
CA TRP A 32 1.38 5.31 -5.91
C TRP A 32 2.77 4.98 -5.37
N GLN A 33 3.53 4.19 -6.14
CA GLN A 33 4.98 4.05 -6.01
C GLN A 33 5.66 5.13 -6.85
N GLN A 34 6.29 6.10 -6.21
CA GLN A 34 6.86 7.26 -6.92
C GLN A 34 8.33 7.06 -7.27
N SER A 35 8.77 7.65 -8.39
CA SER A 35 10.19 7.74 -8.79
C SER A 35 10.92 6.40 -8.86
N GLN A 36 10.25 5.36 -9.34
CA GLN A 36 10.83 4.04 -9.51
C GLN A 36 11.80 4.02 -10.71
N SER A 37 12.96 3.37 -10.56
CA SER A 37 13.91 3.14 -11.66
C SER A 37 13.60 1.79 -12.31
N ILE A 38 12.89 1.82 -13.44
CA ILE A 38 12.37 0.61 -14.11
C ILE A 38 12.29 0.83 -15.63
N GLY A 39 12.43 -0.23 -16.42
CA GLY A 39 12.22 -0.18 -17.87
C GLY A 39 13.22 0.70 -18.64
N GLY A 40 14.39 1.01 -18.07
CA GLY A 40 15.35 1.92 -18.67
C GLY A 40 15.09 3.41 -18.39
N PHE A 41 14.10 3.73 -17.55
CA PHE A 41 13.85 5.07 -17.03
C PHE A 41 14.40 5.22 -15.62
N SER A 42 14.93 6.40 -15.28
CA SER A 42 15.39 6.72 -13.93
C SER A 42 14.26 7.12 -12.98
N SER A 43 13.08 7.46 -13.51
CA SER A 43 11.91 7.86 -12.73
C SER A 43 10.63 7.46 -13.44
N VAL A 44 9.85 6.60 -12.79
CA VAL A 44 8.51 6.17 -13.20
C VAL A 44 7.62 6.21 -11.97
N HIS A 45 6.51 6.95 -12.03
CA HIS A 45 5.44 6.80 -11.03
C HIS A 45 4.56 5.62 -11.44
N VAL A 46 4.32 4.69 -10.53
CA VAL A 46 3.53 3.48 -10.81
C VAL A 46 2.39 3.39 -9.82
N TYR A 47 1.16 3.29 -10.30
CA TYR A 47 0.00 2.93 -9.50
C TYR A 47 -0.39 1.49 -9.80
N THR A 48 -0.48 0.65 -8.78
CA THR A 48 -0.93 -0.75 -8.93
C THR A 48 -2.30 -0.86 -8.28
N PRO A 49 -3.37 -1.15 -9.04
CA PRO A 49 -4.70 -1.19 -8.46
C PRO A 49 -4.92 -2.44 -7.62
N ASP A 50 -5.92 -2.43 -6.75
CA ASP A 50 -6.37 -3.63 -6.05
C ASP A 50 -7.13 -4.57 -7.01
N SER A 51 -7.95 -4.00 -7.89
CA SER A 51 -8.78 -4.74 -8.84
C SER A 51 -8.01 -5.41 -9.99
N VAL A 52 -8.62 -6.44 -10.60
CA VAL A 52 -8.14 -7.08 -11.84
C VAL A 52 -8.94 -6.58 -13.04
N SER A 53 -8.37 -6.72 -14.24
CA SER A 53 -9.06 -6.32 -15.46
C SER A 53 -10.36 -7.12 -15.61
N PRO A 54 -11.46 -6.49 -16.08
CA PRO A 54 -12.72 -7.20 -16.33
C PRO A 54 -12.64 -8.20 -17.49
N ILE A 55 -11.54 -8.21 -18.24
CA ILE A 55 -11.29 -9.16 -19.33
C ILE A 55 -9.90 -9.78 -19.15
N GLY A 56 -9.67 -10.94 -19.76
CA GLY A 56 -8.35 -11.58 -19.82
C GLY A 56 -7.87 -12.13 -18.48
N SER A 57 -6.56 -12.37 -18.35
CA SER A 57 -5.98 -12.98 -17.16
C SER A 57 -5.08 -12.00 -16.39
N GLY A 58 -5.63 -11.35 -15.38
CA GLY A 58 -4.88 -10.46 -14.48
C GLY A 58 -5.20 -8.98 -14.68
N LYS A 59 -4.19 -8.12 -14.56
CA LYS A 59 -4.31 -6.66 -14.65
C LYS A 59 -3.95 -6.16 -16.05
N ALA A 60 -4.57 -5.08 -16.49
CA ALA A 60 -4.11 -4.33 -17.65
C ALA A 60 -2.90 -3.45 -17.28
N LEU A 61 -2.17 -2.94 -18.27
CA LEU A 61 -1.12 -1.93 -18.09
C LEU A 61 -1.38 -0.75 -19.03
N MET A 62 -1.36 0.48 -18.52
CA MET A 62 -1.35 1.70 -19.33
C MET A 62 -0.16 2.59 -18.97
N ILE A 63 0.72 2.82 -19.95
CA ILE A 63 1.83 3.76 -19.84
C ILE A 63 1.35 5.14 -20.30
N VAL A 64 1.43 6.18 -19.46
CA VAL A 64 0.93 7.53 -19.76
C VAL A 64 2.08 8.52 -19.88
N LEU A 65 2.23 9.15 -21.05
CA LEU A 65 3.35 10.03 -21.39
C LEU A 65 2.99 11.51 -21.23
N HIS A 66 3.83 12.23 -20.48
CA HIS A 66 3.67 13.66 -20.25
C HIS A 66 3.88 14.54 -21.50
N GLY A 67 3.33 15.75 -21.50
CA GLY A 67 3.59 16.79 -22.50
C GLY A 67 4.87 17.58 -22.24
N CYS A 68 5.19 18.52 -23.13
CA CYS A 68 6.29 19.47 -22.95
C CYS A 68 6.13 20.26 -21.65
N SER A 69 7.21 20.42 -20.89
CA SER A 69 7.25 21.15 -19.61
C SER A 69 6.24 20.68 -18.55
N GLN A 70 5.52 19.58 -18.79
CA GLN A 70 4.55 19.03 -17.84
C GLN A 70 5.30 18.10 -16.87
N PRO A 71 5.34 18.41 -15.56
CA PRO A 71 5.89 17.51 -14.57
C PRO A 71 5.09 16.21 -14.51
N THR A 72 5.79 15.06 -14.39
CA THR A 72 5.13 13.75 -14.21
C THR A 72 4.30 13.69 -12.94
N SER A 73 4.67 14.46 -11.90
CA SER A 73 3.92 14.56 -10.65
C SER A 73 2.49 15.09 -10.82
N ASN A 74 2.20 15.84 -11.89
CA ASN A 74 0.84 16.34 -12.13
C ASN A 74 -0.13 15.22 -12.51
N TYR A 75 0.36 14.07 -12.99
CA TYR A 75 -0.50 12.92 -13.26
C TYR A 75 -0.94 12.21 -11.97
N LEU A 76 -0.31 12.48 -10.82
CA LEU A 76 -0.73 11.96 -9.51
C LEU A 76 -2.04 12.61 -9.02
N THR A 77 -2.44 13.73 -9.61
CA THR A 77 -3.69 14.46 -9.31
C THR A 77 -4.60 14.56 -10.54
N ALA A 78 -4.37 13.69 -11.53
CA ALA A 78 -5.12 13.65 -12.78
C ALA A 78 -6.20 12.56 -12.79
N ASN A 79 -6.49 11.97 -11.62
CA ASN A 79 -7.45 10.89 -11.41
C ASN A 79 -7.17 9.67 -12.30
N LEU A 80 -5.90 9.29 -12.46
CA LEU A 80 -5.56 8.07 -13.19
C LEU A 80 -5.88 6.82 -12.36
N GLU A 81 -5.87 6.96 -11.03
CA GLU A 81 -6.25 5.96 -10.05
C GLU A 81 -7.70 5.49 -10.21
N ASP A 82 -8.62 6.38 -10.61
CA ASP A 82 -10.03 6.01 -10.86
C ASP A 82 -10.11 4.99 -12.00
N ALA A 83 -9.39 5.24 -13.09
CA ALA A 83 -9.30 4.31 -14.22
C ALA A 83 -8.57 3.02 -13.82
N ALA A 84 -7.55 3.14 -12.98
CA ALA A 84 -6.78 2.02 -12.48
C ALA A 84 -7.66 1.05 -11.69
N GLU A 85 -8.42 1.55 -10.72
CA GLU A 85 -9.28 0.73 -9.87
C GLU A 85 -10.53 0.26 -10.59
N GLN A 86 -11.12 1.07 -11.48
CA GLN A 86 -12.33 0.67 -12.20
C GLN A 86 -12.07 -0.45 -13.22
N TYR A 87 -10.88 -0.47 -13.84
CA TYR A 87 -10.57 -1.39 -14.94
C TYR A 87 -9.37 -2.31 -14.66
N GLY A 88 -8.96 -2.43 -13.38
CA GLY A 88 -7.82 -3.25 -12.98
C GLY A 88 -6.57 -2.97 -13.79
N MET A 89 -6.27 -1.69 -13.99
CA MET A 89 -5.23 -1.19 -14.88
C MET A 89 -4.06 -0.59 -14.11
N VAL A 90 -2.89 -1.24 -14.16
CA VAL A 90 -1.64 -0.68 -13.66
C VAL A 90 -1.30 0.57 -14.48
N ILE A 91 -1.03 1.69 -13.82
CA ILE A 91 -0.65 2.95 -14.47
C ILE A 91 0.84 3.18 -14.29
N ALA A 92 1.54 3.48 -15.37
CA ALA A 92 2.95 3.86 -15.34
C ALA A 92 3.16 5.22 -16.01
N VAL A 93 3.75 6.19 -15.30
CA VAL A 93 4.03 7.54 -15.78
C VAL A 93 5.55 7.76 -15.78
N PRO A 94 6.25 7.42 -16.88
CA PRO A 94 7.69 7.61 -16.98
C PRO A 94 8.07 9.08 -17.28
N ASP A 95 9.18 9.53 -16.72
CA ASP A 95 9.84 10.79 -17.13
C ASP A 95 10.79 10.53 -18.31
N ALA A 96 10.68 11.31 -19.38
CA ALA A 96 11.49 11.11 -20.59
C ALA A 96 13.00 11.19 -20.30
N MET A 97 13.80 10.22 -20.76
CA MET A 97 15.26 10.26 -20.59
C MET A 97 15.93 11.17 -21.63
N ASN A 98 15.37 11.24 -22.84
CA ASN A 98 15.93 11.98 -23.97
C ASN A 98 15.04 13.16 -24.35
N LYS A 99 14.99 14.15 -23.46
CA LYS A 99 14.18 15.37 -23.60
C LYS A 99 14.66 16.27 -24.74
N ALA A 100 13.72 16.83 -25.50
CA ALA A 100 13.95 17.79 -26.57
C ALA A 100 13.26 19.14 -26.28
N GLY A 101 13.90 20.26 -26.62
CA GLY A 101 13.32 21.59 -26.40
C GLY A 101 12.81 21.78 -24.97
N TYR A 102 11.59 22.30 -24.81
CA TYR A 102 10.85 22.50 -23.56
C TYR A 102 10.52 21.19 -22.80
N SER A 103 11.55 20.39 -22.47
CA SER A 103 11.41 19.08 -21.79
C SER A 103 10.44 18.12 -22.49
N CYS A 104 10.28 18.24 -23.81
CA CYS A 104 9.34 17.43 -24.58
C CYS A 104 9.90 16.03 -24.84
N TRP A 105 8.99 15.11 -25.14
CA TRP A 105 9.36 13.87 -25.83
C TRP A 105 9.85 14.20 -27.25
N SER A 106 11.00 13.62 -27.61
CA SER A 106 11.72 13.90 -28.85
C SER A 106 11.07 13.27 -30.10
N TYR A 107 9.78 13.51 -30.34
CA TYR A 107 9.03 12.82 -31.41
C TYR A 107 9.43 13.27 -32.83
N TRP A 108 9.91 14.51 -33.02
CA TRP A 108 10.28 15.05 -34.36
C TRP A 108 11.74 14.80 -34.76
N GLN A 109 12.59 14.38 -33.83
CA GLN A 109 14.03 14.19 -34.06
C GLN A 109 14.49 12.83 -33.52
N GLY A 110 15.67 12.36 -33.92
CA GLY A 110 16.18 11.05 -33.54
C GLY A 110 15.51 9.87 -34.25
N THR A 111 16.16 8.71 -34.14
CA THR A 111 15.78 7.48 -34.84
C THR A 111 14.49 6.88 -34.29
N LYS A 112 13.51 6.63 -35.15
CA LYS A 112 12.28 5.89 -34.82
C LYS A 112 12.57 4.40 -34.90
N SER A 113 12.98 3.81 -33.79
CA SER A 113 13.40 2.42 -33.72
C SER A 113 13.06 1.81 -32.37
N ARG A 114 12.70 0.53 -32.38
CA ARG A 114 12.50 -0.29 -31.18
C ARG A 114 13.76 -0.44 -30.32
N THR A 115 14.94 -0.15 -30.86
CA THR A 115 16.23 -0.38 -30.21
C THR A 115 16.99 0.90 -29.87
N ALA A 116 16.39 2.09 -30.09
CA ALA A 116 17.05 3.37 -29.85
C ALA A 116 16.20 4.33 -29.01
N GLY A 117 16.88 5.10 -28.15
CA GLY A 117 16.28 6.18 -27.36
C GLY A 117 15.10 5.73 -26.50
N ASP A 118 14.17 6.66 -26.26
CA ASP A 118 13.05 6.40 -25.36
C ASP A 118 12.01 5.44 -25.95
N TYR A 119 11.99 5.22 -27.28
CA TYR A 119 11.16 4.16 -27.88
C TYR A 119 11.57 2.78 -27.37
N LYS A 120 12.89 2.51 -27.30
CA LYS A 120 13.42 1.29 -26.68
C LYS A 120 13.01 1.22 -25.21
N ASN A 121 13.16 2.32 -24.47
CA ASN A 121 12.85 2.33 -23.03
C ASN A 121 11.36 2.06 -22.77
N LEU A 122 10.44 2.63 -23.55
CA LEU A 122 9.00 2.36 -23.41
C LEU A 122 8.64 0.89 -23.68
N ILE A 123 9.21 0.29 -24.73
CA ILE A 123 9.04 -1.14 -25.02
C ILE A 123 9.66 -2.00 -23.91
N THR A 124 10.82 -1.59 -23.39
CA THR A 124 11.47 -2.28 -22.26
C THR A 124 10.62 -2.18 -21.01
N LEU A 125 10.07 -1.01 -20.69
CA LEU A 125 9.19 -0.79 -19.54
C LEU A 125 7.95 -1.68 -19.62
N ALA A 126 7.26 -1.68 -20.77
CA ALA A 126 6.11 -2.55 -21.00
C ALA A 126 6.44 -4.03 -20.75
N ASN A 127 7.52 -4.54 -21.35
CA ASN A 127 7.92 -5.93 -21.19
C ASN A 127 8.41 -6.26 -19.77
N THR A 128 9.15 -5.36 -19.12
CA THR A 128 9.62 -5.55 -17.75
C THR A 128 8.46 -5.60 -16.77
N MET A 129 7.49 -4.70 -16.89
CA MET A 129 6.32 -4.69 -16.01
C MET A 129 5.41 -5.88 -16.28
N SER A 130 5.19 -6.25 -17.55
CA SER A 130 4.35 -7.40 -17.90
C SER A 130 4.99 -8.74 -17.51
N GLY A 131 6.32 -8.82 -17.50
CA GLY A 131 7.05 -10.00 -17.02
C GLY A 131 7.21 -10.09 -15.50
N ASP A 132 6.79 -9.07 -14.75
CA ASP A 132 6.84 -9.06 -13.29
C ASP A 132 5.61 -9.79 -12.72
N ALA A 133 5.81 -11.03 -12.28
CA ALA A 133 4.76 -11.88 -11.72
C ALA A 133 4.03 -11.24 -10.52
N SER A 134 4.68 -10.33 -9.78
CA SER A 134 4.05 -9.64 -8.65
C SER A 134 2.98 -8.62 -9.09
N ARG A 135 3.03 -8.16 -10.34
CA ARG A 135 2.04 -7.22 -10.90
C ARG A 135 0.90 -7.93 -11.63
N ASN A 136 1.09 -9.22 -11.96
CA ASN A 136 0.10 -10.05 -12.62
C ASN A 136 -0.53 -9.36 -13.85
N ILE A 137 0.30 -8.73 -14.69
CA ILE A 137 -0.16 -8.00 -15.87
C ILE A 137 -0.37 -9.00 -17.01
N ASP A 138 -1.55 -8.93 -17.64
CA ASP A 138 -1.87 -9.66 -18.85
C ASP A 138 -1.11 -9.06 -20.04
N PRO A 139 -0.21 -9.81 -20.71
CA PRO A 139 0.55 -9.30 -21.86
C PRO A 139 -0.34 -8.93 -23.06
N ASP A 140 -1.58 -9.41 -23.14
CA ASP A 140 -2.54 -9.03 -24.17
C ASP A 140 -3.26 -7.70 -23.86
N GLN A 141 -3.00 -7.12 -22.68
CA GLN A 141 -3.65 -5.89 -22.18
C GLN A 141 -2.64 -4.78 -21.83
N VAL A 142 -1.69 -4.55 -22.72
CA VAL A 142 -0.69 -3.49 -22.58
C VAL A 142 -1.03 -2.32 -23.51
N TYR A 143 -1.16 -1.12 -22.94
CA TYR A 143 -1.60 0.09 -23.64
C TYR A 143 -0.63 1.25 -23.40
N ILE A 144 -0.66 2.23 -24.30
CA ILE A 144 0.14 3.46 -24.16
C ILE A 144 -0.67 4.69 -24.53
N ALA A 145 -0.64 5.72 -23.69
CA ALA A 145 -1.32 6.97 -23.91
C ALA A 145 -0.39 8.16 -23.66
N GLY A 146 -0.80 9.36 -24.07
CA GLY A 146 -0.07 10.56 -23.68
C GLY A 146 -0.75 11.85 -24.11
N LEU A 147 -0.18 12.97 -23.64
CA LEU A 147 -0.59 14.33 -23.97
C LEU A 147 0.45 15.01 -24.88
N SER A 148 0.02 15.79 -25.87
CA SER A 148 0.89 16.70 -26.64
C SER A 148 2.09 15.98 -27.28
N SER A 149 3.34 16.35 -26.96
CA SER A 149 4.54 15.61 -27.41
C SER A 149 4.52 14.14 -26.99
N GLY A 150 4.02 13.84 -25.79
CA GLY A 150 3.86 12.49 -25.28
C GLY A 150 2.83 11.69 -26.08
N ALA A 151 1.76 12.33 -26.54
CA ALA A 151 0.75 11.70 -27.40
C ALA A 151 1.32 11.28 -28.77
N ALA A 152 2.10 12.17 -29.41
CA ALA A 152 2.79 11.85 -30.66
C ALA A 152 3.83 10.72 -30.48
N PHE A 153 4.52 10.73 -29.33
CA PHE A 153 5.49 9.69 -28.99
C PHE A 153 4.82 8.34 -28.68
N ALA A 154 3.70 8.34 -27.96
CA ALA A 154 2.88 7.17 -27.67
C ALA A 154 2.37 6.52 -28.96
N ASN A 155 1.76 7.32 -29.86
CA ASN A 155 1.28 6.84 -31.16
C ASN A 155 2.42 6.22 -31.98
N THR A 156 3.57 6.90 -32.06
CA THR A 156 4.74 6.37 -32.77
C THR A 156 5.27 5.08 -32.14
N THR A 157 5.27 4.98 -30.82
CA THR A 157 5.73 3.79 -30.08
C THR A 157 4.81 2.60 -30.35
N ALA A 158 3.49 2.81 -30.31
CA ALA A 158 2.51 1.77 -30.61
C ALA A 158 2.56 1.32 -32.09
N CYS A 159 2.93 2.21 -33.02
CA CYS A 159 3.23 1.84 -34.41
C CYS A 159 4.54 1.06 -34.57
N LEU A 160 5.56 1.35 -33.76
CA LEU A 160 6.84 0.62 -33.77
C LEU A 160 6.72 -0.77 -33.15
N ALA A 161 5.86 -0.90 -32.13
CA ALA A 161 5.63 -2.13 -31.38
C ALA A 161 4.16 -2.52 -31.29
N PRO A 162 3.50 -2.76 -32.44
CA PRO A 162 2.12 -3.17 -32.46
C PRO A 162 1.93 -4.60 -31.96
N ASP A 163 2.99 -5.39 -31.76
CA ASP A 163 2.98 -6.67 -31.04
C ASP A 163 2.91 -6.47 -29.51
N VAL A 164 3.49 -5.39 -28.98
CA VAL A 164 3.52 -5.12 -27.54
C VAL A 164 2.28 -4.35 -27.11
N PHE A 165 1.91 -3.28 -27.81
CA PHE A 165 0.81 -2.40 -27.40
C PHE A 165 -0.50 -2.78 -28.08
N ALA A 166 -1.45 -3.33 -27.31
CA ALA A 166 -2.81 -3.70 -27.73
C ALA A 166 -3.65 -2.50 -28.16
N GLY A 167 -3.35 -1.32 -27.61
CA GLY A 167 -3.99 -0.10 -28.04
C GLY A 167 -3.27 1.15 -27.58
N MET A 168 -3.76 2.30 -28.05
CA MET A 168 -3.17 3.59 -27.72
C MET A 168 -4.19 4.71 -27.52
N GLY A 169 -3.82 5.67 -26.66
CA GLY A 169 -4.57 6.91 -26.40
C GLY A 169 -3.78 8.15 -26.80
N VAL A 170 -4.31 8.97 -27.72
CA VAL A 170 -3.62 10.16 -28.23
C VAL A 170 -4.39 11.41 -27.82
N ALA A 171 -3.96 12.10 -26.74
CA ALA A 171 -4.60 13.33 -26.29
C ALA A 171 -3.84 14.58 -26.80
N ALA A 172 -4.52 15.44 -27.55
CA ALA A 172 -3.97 16.70 -28.05
C ALA A 172 -2.60 16.59 -28.76
N GLY A 173 -2.40 15.50 -29.50
CA GLY A 173 -1.12 15.13 -30.08
C GLY A 173 -0.93 15.55 -31.54
N PRO A 174 0.20 16.17 -31.92
CA PRO A 174 0.59 16.29 -33.31
C PRO A 174 0.67 14.91 -33.99
N SER A 175 0.40 14.85 -35.29
CA SER A 175 0.44 13.59 -36.02
C SER A 175 1.84 13.00 -36.18
N ILE A 176 1.91 11.68 -36.31
CA ILE A 176 3.18 10.99 -36.57
C ILE A 176 3.84 11.61 -37.80
N GLY A 177 5.04 12.15 -37.60
CA GLY A 177 5.88 12.66 -38.68
C GLY A 177 5.77 14.15 -38.96
N THR A 178 5.00 14.90 -38.18
CA THR A 178 5.01 16.37 -38.21
C THR A 178 6.32 16.92 -37.66
N SER A 179 6.71 18.10 -38.14
CA SER A 179 7.84 18.84 -37.58
C SER A 179 7.52 19.45 -36.21
N SER A 180 8.54 19.87 -35.46
CA SER A 180 8.35 20.62 -34.21
C SER A 180 7.58 21.92 -34.41
N ASN A 181 7.76 22.58 -35.56
CA ASN A 181 7.07 23.81 -35.90
C ASN A 181 5.61 23.56 -36.31
N GLY A 182 5.32 22.43 -36.96
CA GLY A 182 3.96 22.02 -37.32
C GLY A 182 3.08 21.74 -36.10
N ALA A 183 3.66 21.36 -34.97
CA ALA A 183 2.89 21.11 -33.74
C ALA A 183 2.27 22.37 -33.12
N LEU A 184 2.93 23.53 -33.25
CA LEU A 184 2.49 24.81 -32.68
C LEU A 184 1.97 25.79 -33.74
N GLY A 185 2.05 25.41 -35.02
CA GLY A 185 1.69 26.22 -36.17
C GLY A 185 0.38 25.79 -36.83
N PRO A 186 0.12 26.26 -38.06
CA PRO A 186 -0.95 25.72 -38.88
C PRO A 186 -0.83 24.20 -39.05
N CYS A 187 -1.96 23.55 -39.26
CA CYS A 187 -2.03 22.11 -39.53
C CYS A 187 -1.00 21.65 -40.58
N GLU A 188 -0.04 20.82 -40.17
CA GLU A 188 0.91 20.18 -41.07
C GLU A 188 0.32 18.83 -41.52
N SER A 189 0.15 18.67 -42.84
CA SER A 189 -0.37 17.41 -43.37
C SER A 189 0.66 16.29 -43.18
N ALA A 190 0.24 15.19 -42.56
CA ALA A 190 1.08 14.02 -42.34
C ALA A 190 0.34 12.73 -42.73
N ASP A 191 0.99 11.88 -43.51
CA ASP A 191 0.51 10.54 -43.84
C ASP A 191 0.82 9.57 -42.68
N VAL A 192 -0.08 9.58 -41.69
CA VAL A 192 0.01 8.74 -40.49
C VAL A 192 0.00 7.25 -40.87
N ALA A 193 -0.87 6.84 -41.79
CA ALA A 193 -1.04 5.43 -42.14
C ALA A 193 0.23 4.84 -42.77
N THR A 194 0.82 5.52 -43.76
CA THR A 194 2.05 5.05 -44.42
C THR A 194 3.23 5.04 -43.44
N ARG A 195 3.36 6.06 -42.58
CA ARG A 195 4.44 6.13 -41.60
C ARG A 195 4.32 5.04 -40.54
N CYS A 196 3.13 4.85 -39.97
CA CYS A 196 2.87 3.82 -38.98
C CYS A 196 3.17 2.42 -39.55
N ASN A 197 2.69 2.14 -40.77
CA ASN A 197 3.03 0.92 -41.50
C ASN A 197 4.54 0.76 -41.70
N THR A 198 5.24 1.82 -42.10
CA THR A 198 6.70 1.77 -42.29
C THR A 198 7.43 1.44 -40.99
N TYR A 199 7.02 2.04 -39.88
CA TYR A 199 7.64 1.81 -38.56
C TYR A 199 7.41 0.40 -38.01
N ALA A 200 6.23 -0.18 -38.23
CA ALA A 200 5.94 -1.55 -37.79
C ALA A 200 6.82 -2.61 -38.47
N GLY A 201 7.26 -2.38 -39.71
CA GLY A 201 8.13 -3.33 -40.42
C GLY A 201 7.53 -4.74 -40.50
N SER A 202 8.20 -5.73 -39.91
CA SER A 202 7.73 -7.12 -39.85
C SER A 202 6.57 -7.36 -38.89
N TYR A 203 6.26 -6.42 -37.99
CA TYR A 203 5.23 -6.56 -36.97
C TYR A 203 3.84 -6.10 -37.43
N LYS A 204 3.69 -5.70 -38.71
CA LYS A 204 2.42 -5.18 -39.28
C LYS A 204 1.21 -6.09 -39.05
N SER A 205 1.40 -7.41 -39.02
CA SER A 205 0.29 -8.35 -38.78
C SER A 205 -0.44 -8.10 -37.47
N HIS A 206 0.25 -7.57 -36.46
CA HIS A 206 -0.36 -7.26 -35.16
C HIS A 206 -1.29 -6.03 -35.20
N PHE A 207 -1.27 -5.24 -36.29
CA PHE A 207 -2.32 -4.25 -36.52
C PHE A 207 -3.69 -4.90 -36.73
N ALA A 208 -3.81 -6.21 -36.96
CA ALA A 208 -5.11 -6.86 -37.04
C ALA A 208 -5.91 -6.76 -35.73
N THR A 209 -5.23 -6.65 -34.58
CA THR A 209 -5.86 -6.65 -33.24
C THR A 209 -5.67 -5.35 -32.46
N GLN A 210 -4.87 -4.41 -32.97
CA GLN A 210 -4.60 -3.13 -32.29
C GLN A 210 -5.76 -2.13 -32.44
N ILE A 211 -6.03 -1.36 -31.38
CA ILE A 211 -7.08 -0.32 -31.35
C ILE A 211 -6.50 1.07 -31.01
N ALA A 212 -7.20 2.14 -31.35
CA ALA A 212 -6.78 3.51 -31.03
C ALA A 212 -7.94 4.37 -30.54
N SER A 213 -7.64 5.27 -29.60
CA SER A 213 -8.52 6.36 -29.19
C SER A 213 -7.75 7.67 -29.32
N ILE A 214 -8.32 8.65 -30.00
CA ILE A 214 -7.73 9.97 -30.20
C ILE A 214 -8.68 10.99 -29.57
N ALA A 215 -8.17 11.91 -28.76
CA ALA A 215 -8.97 12.93 -28.11
C ALA A 215 -8.30 14.30 -28.24
N GLN A 216 -9.12 15.34 -28.33
CA GLN A 216 -8.66 16.73 -28.33
C GLN A 216 -9.66 17.59 -27.57
N GLY A 217 -9.17 18.53 -26.77
CA GLY A 217 -10.00 19.59 -26.22
C GLY A 217 -10.46 20.56 -27.31
N ASP A 218 -11.74 20.94 -27.31
CA ASP A 218 -12.30 21.92 -28.24
C ASP A 218 -11.87 23.37 -27.95
N ALA A 219 -11.29 23.62 -26.78
CA ALA A 219 -10.67 24.87 -26.36
C ALA A 219 -9.13 24.83 -26.46
N ASP A 220 -8.54 23.81 -27.09
CA ASP A 220 -7.10 23.72 -27.31
C ASP A 220 -6.63 24.75 -28.35
N THR A 221 -5.76 25.66 -27.91
CA THR A 221 -5.14 26.70 -28.75
C THR A 221 -3.65 26.49 -28.99
N THR A 222 -3.07 25.41 -28.45
CA THR A 222 -1.62 25.14 -28.53
C THR A 222 -1.32 24.17 -29.66
N VAL A 223 -2.01 23.03 -29.71
CA VAL A 223 -1.87 22.05 -30.79
C VAL A 223 -3.09 22.17 -31.70
N ASN A 224 -2.84 22.27 -33.01
CA ASN A 224 -3.92 22.47 -33.97
C ASN A 224 -4.94 21.32 -33.92
N GLN A 225 -6.22 21.67 -33.76
CA GLN A 225 -7.32 20.72 -33.63
C GLN A 225 -7.50 19.80 -34.86
N CYS A 226 -6.95 20.16 -36.02
CA CYS A 226 -6.96 19.29 -37.20
C CYS A 226 -6.33 17.92 -36.95
N TYR A 227 -5.38 17.84 -36.01
CA TYR A 227 -4.64 16.62 -35.74
C TYR A 227 -5.53 15.55 -35.11
N ASN A 228 -6.64 15.92 -34.49
CA ASN A 228 -7.63 14.98 -33.98
C ASN A 228 -8.19 14.10 -35.12
N ALA A 229 -8.65 14.74 -36.20
CA ALA A 229 -9.12 14.05 -37.39
C ALA A 229 -7.98 13.35 -38.15
N GLN A 230 -6.84 14.02 -38.36
CA GLN A 230 -5.72 13.44 -39.11
C GLN A 230 -5.16 12.17 -38.43
N ASN A 231 -5.08 12.14 -37.10
CA ASN A 231 -4.66 10.94 -36.36
C ASN A 231 -5.72 9.84 -36.44
N SER A 232 -7.01 10.18 -36.28
CA SER A 232 -8.10 9.21 -36.31
C SER A 232 -8.27 8.55 -37.68
N ASP A 233 -8.33 9.36 -38.74
CA ASP A 233 -8.40 8.89 -40.13
C ASP A 233 -7.13 8.12 -40.52
N GLY A 234 -5.97 8.58 -40.03
CA GLY A 234 -4.69 7.93 -40.20
C GLY A 234 -4.66 6.51 -39.62
N MET A 235 -5.04 6.35 -38.37
CA MET A 235 -5.09 5.04 -37.71
C MET A 235 -6.20 4.15 -38.29
N ALA A 236 -7.33 4.72 -38.68
CA ALA A 236 -8.36 3.99 -39.41
C ALA A 236 -7.83 3.43 -40.74
N GLY A 237 -6.99 4.19 -41.44
CA GLY A 237 -6.26 3.73 -42.62
C GLY A 237 -5.26 2.62 -42.35
N VAL A 238 -4.59 2.61 -41.18
CA VAL A 238 -3.73 1.50 -40.75
C VAL A 238 -4.54 0.22 -40.54
N TYR A 239 -5.71 0.34 -39.91
CA TYR A 239 -6.55 -0.79 -39.54
C TYR A 239 -7.51 -1.24 -40.65
N GLY A 240 -7.64 -0.47 -41.73
CA GLY A 240 -8.52 -0.78 -42.86
C GLY A 240 -10.01 -0.64 -42.54
N VAL A 241 -10.38 0.24 -41.60
CA VAL A 241 -11.77 0.44 -41.16
C VAL A 241 -12.35 1.75 -41.65
N THR A 242 -13.67 1.79 -41.85
CA THR A 242 -14.36 3.03 -42.25
C THR A 242 -15.08 3.70 -41.07
N LYS A 243 -15.17 5.04 -41.15
CA LYS A 243 -15.88 5.86 -40.18
C LYS A 243 -17.38 5.52 -40.16
N LEU A 244 -17.95 5.37 -38.96
CA LEU A 244 -19.38 5.17 -38.77
C LEU A 244 -20.12 6.51 -38.85
N SER A 245 -21.40 6.45 -39.22
CA SER A 245 -22.27 7.63 -39.23
C SER A 245 -22.74 7.97 -37.81
N GLY A 246 -22.69 9.24 -37.45
CA GLY A 246 -23.19 9.73 -36.17
C GLY A 246 -22.08 10.13 -35.20
N THR A 247 -22.50 10.76 -34.11
CA THR A 247 -21.66 11.19 -33.01
C THR A 247 -22.39 10.88 -31.72
N ASN A 248 -21.71 10.24 -30.78
CA ASN A 248 -22.23 9.94 -29.45
C ASN A 248 -21.79 11.04 -28.49
N THR A 249 -22.69 11.51 -27.63
CA THR A 249 -22.29 12.39 -26.53
C THR A 249 -22.10 11.56 -25.26
N ILE A 250 -20.87 11.53 -24.76
CA ILE A 250 -20.49 10.92 -23.50
C ILE A 250 -20.64 11.97 -22.40
N SER A 251 -21.21 11.61 -21.25
CA SER A 251 -21.46 12.53 -20.15
C SER A 251 -20.99 11.93 -18.83
N GLU A 252 -20.30 12.74 -18.03
CA GLU A 252 -19.90 12.43 -16.66
C GLU A 252 -20.52 13.47 -15.71
N GLY A 253 -21.62 13.10 -15.07
CA GLY A 253 -22.44 14.07 -14.34
C GLY A 253 -23.19 15.02 -15.28
N SER A 254 -23.52 16.23 -14.80
CA SER A 254 -24.44 17.13 -15.49
C SER A 254 -23.80 18.13 -16.47
N THR A 255 -22.48 18.30 -16.43
CA THR A 255 -21.78 19.38 -17.18
C THR A 255 -20.56 18.93 -17.96
N ARG A 256 -19.93 17.81 -17.58
CA ARG A 256 -18.72 17.30 -18.24
C ARG A 256 -19.12 16.37 -19.36
N THR A 257 -18.79 16.75 -20.60
CA THR A 257 -19.23 16.02 -21.78
C THR A 257 -18.11 15.90 -22.81
N ALA A 258 -18.20 14.89 -23.65
CA ALA A 258 -17.33 14.71 -24.81
C ALA A 258 -18.13 14.13 -25.98
N ASP A 259 -17.82 14.59 -27.20
CA ASP A 259 -18.44 14.08 -28.41
C ASP A 259 -17.53 13.05 -29.09
N GLU A 260 -18.00 11.82 -29.19
CA GLU A 260 -17.29 10.67 -29.74
C GLU A 260 -17.77 10.34 -31.16
N THR A 261 -16.82 10.11 -32.05
CA THR A 261 -17.07 9.45 -33.33
C THR A 261 -16.32 8.13 -33.41
N LEU A 262 -16.95 7.10 -33.96
CA LEU A 262 -16.42 5.74 -34.04
C LEU A 262 -16.15 5.30 -35.47
N TRP A 263 -15.23 4.35 -35.62
CA TRP A 263 -14.99 3.57 -36.82
C TRP A 263 -15.43 2.12 -36.60
N GLN A 264 -15.57 1.35 -37.68
CA GLN A 264 -16.00 -0.05 -37.63
C GLN A 264 -15.26 -0.87 -36.58
N ASP A 265 -16.00 -1.84 -36.01
CA ASP A 265 -15.55 -2.82 -35.01
C ASP A 265 -14.92 -2.21 -33.74
N GLY A 266 -15.17 -0.93 -33.48
CA GLY A 266 -14.59 -0.20 -32.35
C GLY A 266 -13.07 -0.06 -32.45
N ARG A 267 -12.53 0.00 -33.69
CA ARG A 267 -11.08 0.03 -33.93
C ARG A 267 -10.46 1.40 -33.71
N VAL A 268 -11.23 2.46 -33.95
CA VAL A 268 -10.84 3.85 -33.71
C VAL A 268 -11.99 4.60 -33.07
N SER A 269 -11.68 5.37 -32.01
CA SER A 269 -12.55 6.42 -31.48
C SER A 269 -11.86 7.78 -31.59
N MET A 270 -12.66 8.81 -31.87
CA MET A 270 -12.23 10.20 -31.92
C MET A 270 -13.12 11.03 -31.00
N LEU A 271 -12.54 11.71 -30.02
CA LEU A 271 -13.26 12.48 -29.02
C LEU A 271 -12.96 13.98 -29.14
N TRP A 272 -14.00 14.79 -29.00
CA TRP A 272 -13.90 16.20 -28.65
C TRP A 272 -14.26 16.37 -27.18
N LEU A 273 -13.28 16.79 -26.37
CA LEU A 273 -13.44 17.00 -24.94
C LEU A 273 -13.89 18.44 -24.69
N ASN A 274 -15.14 18.64 -24.28
CA ASN A 274 -15.75 19.97 -24.22
C ASN A 274 -15.10 20.85 -23.13
N ASP A 275 -14.82 22.09 -23.49
CA ASP A 275 -14.17 23.14 -22.68
C ASP A 275 -12.72 22.85 -22.22
N VAL A 276 -12.10 21.77 -22.70
CA VAL A 276 -10.75 21.38 -22.31
C VAL A 276 -9.72 22.18 -23.11
N PRO A 277 -8.81 22.94 -22.45
CA PRO A 277 -7.70 23.61 -23.14
C PRO A 277 -6.60 22.59 -23.49
N HIS A 278 -5.38 23.04 -23.79
CA HIS A 278 -4.25 22.12 -24.01
C HIS A 278 -3.79 21.42 -22.71
N ALA A 279 -4.53 20.40 -22.29
CA ALA A 279 -4.38 19.70 -21.02
C ALA A 279 -4.90 18.26 -21.13
N TRP A 280 -4.44 17.39 -20.24
CA TRP A 280 -5.05 16.08 -20.01
C TRP A 280 -6.40 16.26 -19.33
N SER A 281 -7.44 15.56 -19.81
CA SER A 281 -8.78 15.61 -19.17
C SER A 281 -8.87 14.54 -18.09
N GLY A 282 -8.81 14.99 -16.83
CA GLY A 282 -8.84 14.10 -15.65
C GLY A 282 -10.22 13.96 -15.01
N GLY A 283 -11.25 14.67 -15.48
CA GLY A 283 -12.58 14.58 -14.88
C GLY A 283 -12.71 15.30 -13.54
N GLU A 284 -13.81 15.05 -12.83
CA GLU A 284 -14.15 15.75 -11.60
C GLU A 284 -13.04 15.67 -10.53
N GLY A 285 -12.64 16.81 -9.96
CA GLY A 285 -11.62 16.86 -8.90
C GLY A 285 -10.17 16.85 -9.39
N ALA A 286 -9.93 16.58 -10.67
CA ALA A 286 -8.57 16.61 -11.23
C ALA A 286 -7.94 18.01 -11.14
N SER A 287 -6.64 18.05 -10.85
CA SER A 287 -5.91 19.31 -10.64
C SER A 287 -4.45 19.19 -11.05
N GLY A 288 -3.75 20.34 -11.10
CA GLY A 288 -2.37 20.44 -11.55
C GLY A 288 -2.23 21.17 -12.89
N SER A 289 -1.01 21.62 -13.22
CA SER A 289 -0.77 22.28 -14.50
C SER A 289 -0.89 21.30 -15.67
N TYR A 290 -1.51 21.74 -16.77
CA TYR A 290 -1.84 20.89 -17.92
C TYR A 290 -2.76 19.70 -17.59
N ILE A 291 -3.52 19.77 -16.50
CA ILE A 291 -4.60 18.86 -16.14
C ILE A 291 -5.91 19.66 -16.09
N SER A 292 -7.00 19.11 -16.61
CA SER A 292 -8.31 19.76 -16.66
C SER A 292 -9.38 18.87 -16.05
N ALA A 293 -10.22 19.47 -15.20
CA ALA A 293 -11.42 18.83 -14.64
C ALA A 293 -12.72 19.15 -15.41
N LYS A 294 -12.63 19.78 -16.59
CA LYS A 294 -13.78 20.37 -17.28
C LYS A 294 -14.61 19.41 -18.12
N SER A 295 -14.01 18.32 -18.60
CA SER A 295 -14.68 17.27 -19.38
C SER A 295 -14.57 15.93 -18.64
N ILE A 296 -14.95 14.84 -19.30
CA ILE A 296 -14.90 13.48 -18.77
C ILE A 296 -13.47 13.08 -18.37
N ASN A 297 -13.32 12.13 -17.46
CA ASN A 297 -12.04 11.50 -17.19
C ASN A 297 -11.62 10.65 -18.42
N TYR A 298 -10.62 11.12 -19.16
CA TYR A 298 -10.16 10.44 -20.36
C TYR A 298 -9.45 9.11 -20.05
N ALA A 299 -8.79 8.98 -18.89
CA ALA A 299 -8.20 7.70 -18.49
C ALA A 299 -9.28 6.64 -18.26
N SER A 300 -10.38 7.00 -17.58
CA SER A 300 -11.51 6.09 -17.35
C SER A 300 -12.21 5.72 -18.66
N TYR A 301 -12.36 6.68 -19.57
CA TYR A 301 -12.83 6.40 -20.93
C TYR A 301 -11.90 5.42 -21.67
N LEU A 302 -10.58 5.63 -21.61
CA LEU A 302 -9.61 4.71 -22.23
C LEU A 302 -9.71 3.30 -21.64
N GLY A 303 -9.83 3.17 -20.31
CA GLY A 303 -10.04 1.89 -19.64
C GLY A 303 -11.28 1.16 -20.15
N GLN A 304 -12.41 1.88 -20.22
CA GLN A 304 -13.65 1.36 -20.78
C GLN A 304 -13.50 0.95 -22.24
N TYR A 305 -12.96 1.83 -23.07
CA TYR A 305 -12.83 1.64 -24.50
C TYR A 305 -11.90 0.47 -24.82
N PHE A 306 -10.79 0.34 -24.09
CA PHE A 306 -9.87 -0.77 -24.26
C PHE A 306 -10.47 -2.09 -23.80
N ALA A 307 -11.12 -2.14 -22.63
CA ALA A 307 -11.82 -3.33 -22.17
C ALA A 307 -12.93 -3.75 -23.18
N ALA A 308 -13.68 -2.79 -23.70
CA ALA A 308 -14.76 -3.07 -24.64
C ALA A 308 -14.27 -3.53 -26.03
N ASN A 309 -13.10 -3.08 -26.49
CA ASN A 309 -12.69 -3.24 -27.89
C ASN A 309 -11.38 -4.02 -28.13
N ASN A 310 -10.60 -4.34 -27.09
CA ASN A 310 -9.36 -5.11 -27.25
C ASN A 310 -9.64 -6.48 -27.88
N LYS A 311 -9.00 -6.76 -29.01
CA LYS A 311 -9.16 -7.97 -29.83
C LYS A 311 -8.12 -9.06 -29.54
N ARG A 312 -7.18 -8.83 -28.62
CA ARG A 312 -6.16 -9.82 -28.25
C ARG A 312 -6.62 -10.77 -27.18
N VAL A 313 -7.39 -10.23 -26.24
CA VAL A 313 -7.95 -11.01 -25.15
C VAL A 313 -9.03 -11.91 -25.72
N ASP A 314 -8.87 -13.21 -25.50
CA ASP A 314 -9.94 -14.16 -25.75
C ASP A 314 -11.08 -13.87 -24.77
N ARG A 315 -12.27 -13.66 -25.33
CA ARG A 315 -13.48 -13.34 -24.56
C ARG A 315 -14.42 -14.53 -24.48
N ASN A 316 -14.04 -15.65 -25.08
CA ASN A 316 -14.86 -16.82 -25.09
C ASN A 316 -14.86 -17.46 -23.70
N SER A 317 -15.96 -17.31 -22.98
CA SER A 317 -16.16 -17.95 -21.68
C SER A 317 -17.06 -19.16 -21.88
N GLY A 318 -16.71 -20.28 -21.26
CA GLY A 318 -17.54 -21.48 -21.37
C GLY A 318 -18.95 -21.28 -20.78
N PRO A 319 -19.97 -22.02 -21.24
CA PRO A 319 -21.34 -21.80 -20.80
C PRO A 319 -21.57 -22.11 -19.31
N ALA A 320 -22.38 -21.31 -18.65
CA ALA A 320 -22.75 -21.53 -17.25
C ALA A 320 -23.96 -22.48 -17.12
N ILE A 321 -23.87 -23.48 -16.23
CA ILE A 321 -24.98 -24.37 -15.89
C ILE A 321 -25.68 -23.90 -14.61
N SER A 322 -27.00 -23.84 -14.65
CA SER A 322 -27.88 -23.52 -13.51
C SER A 322 -29.02 -24.54 -13.40
N ASN A 323 -29.64 -24.60 -12.20
CA ASN A 323 -30.79 -25.47 -11.91
C ASN A 323 -30.56 -26.95 -12.24
N LEU A 324 -29.34 -27.46 -12.10
CA LEU A 324 -29.05 -28.87 -12.30
C LEU A 324 -29.81 -29.69 -11.27
N ALA A 325 -30.65 -30.62 -11.75
CA ALA A 325 -31.44 -31.51 -10.93
C ALA A 325 -31.38 -32.93 -11.49
N ALA A 326 -31.44 -33.91 -10.60
CA ALA A 326 -31.54 -35.33 -10.94
C ALA A 326 -32.64 -35.99 -10.10
N SER A 327 -33.64 -36.54 -10.77
CA SER A 327 -34.81 -37.18 -10.14
C SER A 327 -34.90 -38.65 -10.51
N GLU A 328 -35.20 -39.49 -9.54
CA GLU A 328 -35.33 -40.94 -9.74
C GLU A 328 -36.76 -41.33 -10.12
N SER A 329 -36.87 -42.28 -11.05
CA SER A 329 -38.10 -43.04 -11.26
C SER A 329 -37.78 -44.42 -11.84
N SER A 330 -38.20 -45.48 -11.15
CA SER A 330 -38.07 -46.86 -11.64
C SER A 330 -36.61 -47.24 -11.97
N SER A 331 -35.67 -46.87 -11.11
CA SER A 331 -34.23 -47.11 -11.27
C SER A 331 -33.56 -46.36 -12.42
N LEU A 332 -34.22 -45.31 -12.94
CA LEU A 332 -33.68 -44.40 -13.95
C LEU A 332 -33.55 -43.00 -13.34
N LEU A 333 -32.51 -42.27 -13.71
CA LEU A 333 -32.38 -40.86 -13.38
C LEU A 333 -32.82 -40.01 -14.56
N THR A 334 -33.74 -39.08 -14.31
CA THR A 334 -34.01 -37.96 -15.21
C THR A 334 -33.21 -36.77 -14.73
N ILE A 335 -32.23 -36.36 -15.55
CA ILE A 335 -31.34 -35.23 -15.30
C ILE A 335 -31.81 -34.05 -16.16
N SER A 336 -31.83 -32.85 -15.58
CA SER A 336 -32.17 -31.62 -16.29
C SER A 336 -31.46 -30.40 -15.72
N GLY A 337 -31.32 -29.36 -16.53
CA GLY A 337 -30.79 -28.06 -16.11
C GLY A 337 -30.89 -27.02 -17.21
N ASN A 338 -30.31 -25.84 -16.98
CA ASN A 338 -30.18 -24.78 -17.97
C ASN A 338 -28.70 -24.47 -18.20
N ALA A 339 -28.23 -24.56 -19.44
CA ALA A 339 -26.91 -24.09 -19.86
C ALA A 339 -27.09 -22.81 -20.70
N VAL A 340 -26.38 -21.74 -20.32
CA VAL A 340 -26.44 -20.46 -21.00
C VAL A 340 -25.03 -19.98 -21.29
N ASP A 341 -24.79 -19.64 -22.54
CA ASP A 341 -23.60 -18.94 -23.01
C ASP A 341 -24.01 -17.48 -23.27
N ALA A 342 -23.29 -16.53 -22.68
CA ALA A 342 -23.61 -15.11 -22.78
C ALA A 342 -23.08 -14.50 -24.08
N GLU A 343 -22.05 -15.10 -24.67
CA GLU A 343 -21.34 -14.60 -25.84
C GLU A 343 -21.80 -15.30 -27.14
N GLY A 344 -22.32 -16.51 -27.03
CA GLY A 344 -22.68 -17.34 -28.17
C GLY A 344 -23.85 -18.29 -27.90
N SER A 345 -23.60 -19.58 -28.12
CA SER A 345 -24.58 -20.65 -28.02
C SER A 345 -23.93 -21.94 -27.52
N VAL A 346 -24.69 -22.73 -26.76
CA VAL A 346 -24.22 -24.01 -26.23
C VAL A 346 -24.21 -25.07 -27.33
N ALA A 347 -23.03 -25.59 -27.65
CA ALA A 347 -22.83 -26.65 -28.64
C ALA A 347 -22.95 -28.06 -28.05
N ALA A 348 -22.67 -28.27 -26.77
CA ALA A 348 -22.83 -29.57 -26.14
C ALA A 348 -23.04 -29.49 -24.62
N VAL A 349 -23.66 -30.51 -24.04
CA VAL A 349 -23.67 -30.75 -22.59
C VAL A 349 -23.27 -32.20 -22.32
N ALA A 350 -22.17 -32.40 -21.61
CA ALA A 350 -21.69 -33.70 -21.15
C ALA A 350 -22.13 -33.93 -19.71
N ILE A 351 -22.87 -35.01 -19.46
CA ILE A 351 -23.35 -35.41 -18.13
C ILE A 351 -22.63 -36.69 -17.73
N THR A 352 -21.94 -36.68 -16.60
CA THR A 352 -21.28 -37.83 -16.01
C THR A 352 -22.02 -38.27 -14.76
N ILE A 353 -22.39 -39.55 -14.70
CA ILE A 353 -23.05 -40.17 -13.56
C ILE A 353 -22.04 -41.11 -12.89
N SER A 354 -21.77 -40.88 -11.61
CA SER A 354 -20.80 -41.64 -10.82
C SER A 354 -21.46 -42.26 -9.60
N ASN A 355 -21.31 -43.57 -9.39
CA ASN A 355 -21.67 -44.19 -8.12
C ASN A 355 -20.67 -43.75 -7.04
N ILE A 356 -21.17 -43.37 -5.87
CA ILE A 356 -20.35 -42.85 -4.76
C ILE A 356 -20.51 -43.66 -3.45
N ASP A 357 -21.12 -44.84 -3.48
CA ASP A 357 -21.35 -45.66 -2.28
C ASP A 357 -20.04 -46.07 -1.59
N SER A 358 -18.94 -46.17 -2.34
CA SER A 358 -17.61 -46.50 -1.81
C SER A 358 -16.83 -45.29 -1.26
N GLY A 359 -17.42 -44.09 -1.29
CA GLY A 359 -16.76 -42.82 -0.98
C GLY A 359 -15.84 -42.29 -2.09
N THR A 360 -15.45 -43.13 -3.06
CA THR A 360 -14.76 -42.70 -4.28
C THR A 360 -15.74 -42.71 -5.46
N PRO A 361 -15.91 -41.60 -6.20
CA PRO A 361 -16.75 -41.60 -7.40
C PRO A 361 -16.24 -42.55 -8.47
N VAL A 362 -17.08 -43.52 -8.85
CA VAL A 362 -16.84 -44.44 -9.97
C VAL A 362 -17.83 -44.11 -11.07
N VAL A 363 -17.34 -43.61 -12.20
CA VAL A 363 -18.19 -43.28 -13.37
C VAL A 363 -18.89 -44.55 -13.86
N VAL A 364 -20.22 -44.50 -13.90
CA VAL A 364 -21.06 -45.60 -14.40
C VAL A 364 -21.64 -45.29 -15.78
N GLU A 365 -21.85 -44.01 -16.10
CA GLU A 365 -22.44 -43.61 -17.36
C GLU A 365 -22.05 -42.17 -17.74
N THR A 366 -21.95 -41.91 -19.05
CA THR A 366 -21.76 -40.58 -19.61
C THR A 366 -22.79 -40.35 -20.71
N LEU A 367 -23.54 -39.26 -20.61
CA LEU A 367 -24.55 -38.85 -21.58
C LEU A 367 -24.07 -37.55 -22.26
N ASN A 368 -24.05 -37.53 -23.59
CA ASN A 368 -23.66 -36.35 -24.35
C ASN A 368 -24.86 -35.81 -25.13
N LEU A 369 -25.25 -34.57 -24.82
CA LEU A 369 -26.29 -33.84 -25.53
C LEU A 369 -25.65 -32.92 -26.56
N ALA A 370 -26.15 -32.94 -27.79
CA ALA A 370 -25.57 -32.21 -28.91
C ALA A 370 -26.01 -30.73 -29.01
N SER A 371 -26.95 -30.29 -28.17
CA SER A 371 -27.35 -28.89 -27.98
C SER A 371 -28.37 -28.80 -26.85
N VAL A 372 -28.71 -27.57 -26.47
CA VAL A 372 -29.83 -27.23 -25.59
C VAL A 372 -31.01 -26.65 -26.38
N ASP A 373 -32.17 -26.46 -25.76
CA ASP A 373 -33.30 -25.78 -26.40
C ASP A 373 -33.13 -24.25 -26.44
N SER A 374 -34.10 -23.54 -27.04
CA SER A 374 -34.04 -22.07 -27.19
C SER A 374 -34.03 -21.28 -25.88
N THR A 375 -34.33 -21.91 -24.74
CA THR A 375 -34.27 -21.31 -23.40
C THR A 375 -33.03 -21.76 -22.63
N GLY A 376 -32.12 -22.49 -23.27
CA GLY A 376 -30.95 -23.08 -22.64
C GLY A 376 -31.23 -24.37 -21.89
N PHE A 377 -32.47 -24.88 -21.92
CA PHE A 377 -32.85 -26.06 -21.15
C PHE A 377 -32.33 -27.35 -21.80
N PHE A 378 -31.81 -28.26 -20.97
CA PHE A 378 -31.39 -29.59 -21.36
C PHE A 378 -32.00 -30.65 -20.44
N SER A 379 -32.23 -31.85 -20.99
CA SER A 379 -32.63 -33.01 -20.21
C SER A 379 -32.11 -34.30 -20.83
N ALA A 380 -31.71 -35.24 -19.99
CA ALA A 380 -31.28 -36.58 -20.37
C ALA A 380 -31.81 -37.61 -19.36
N THR A 381 -31.90 -38.86 -19.80
CA THR A 381 -32.27 -39.99 -18.94
C THR A 381 -31.14 -41.00 -18.93
N SER A 382 -30.77 -41.47 -17.74
CA SER A 382 -29.75 -42.51 -17.58
C SER A 382 -30.25 -43.87 -18.10
N SER A 383 -29.33 -44.81 -18.25
CA SER A 383 -29.62 -46.24 -18.23
C SER A 383 -30.13 -46.69 -16.85
N THR A 384 -30.62 -47.93 -16.74
CA THR A 384 -31.05 -48.50 -15.46
C THR A 384 -29.86 -48.62 -14.51
N LEU A 385 -29.95 -47.97 -13.37
CA LEU A 385 -28.91 -47.96 -12.35
C LEU A 385 -29.26 -48.94 -11.22
N ALA A 386 -28.24 -49.50 -10.58
CA ALA A 386 -28.42 -50.28 -9.37
C ALA A 386 -28.79 -49.36 -8.19
N ASP A 387 -29.44 -49.94 -7.17
CA ASP A 387 -29.69 -49.23 -5.92
C ASP A 387 -28.37 -48.70 -5.34
N GLY A 388 -28.34 -47.41 -4.99
CA GLY A 388 -27.11 -46.74 -4.56
C GLY A 388 -27.20 -45.22 -4.61
N LEU A 389 -26.16 -44.56 -4.14
CA LEU A 389 -26.00 -43.11 -4.22
C LEU A 389 -25.14 -42.73 -5.43
N TYR A 390 -25.62 -41.74 -6.19
CA TYR A 390 -24.95 -41.25 -7.38
C TYR A 390 -24.66 -39.76 -7.30
N GLN A 391 -23.50 -39.36 -7.79
CA GLN A 391 -23.17 -37.99 -8.13
C GLN A 391 -23.38 -37.79 -9.63
N VAL A 392 -24.20 -36.81 -10.00
CA VAL A 392 -24.40 -36.35 -11.37
C VAL A 392 -23.63 -35.06 -11.55
N SER A 393 -22.72 -35.02 -12.51
CA SER A 393 -21.95 -33.83 -12.89
C SER A 393 -22.27 -33.46 -14.34
N ALA A 394 -22.48 -32.18 -14.63
CA ALA A 394 -22.74 -31.69 -15.97
C ALA A 394 -21.75 -30.57 -16.32
N VAL A 395 -21.22 -30.61 -17.54
CA VAL A 395 -20.32 -29.60 -18.13
C VAL A 395 -20.88 -29.22 -19.50
N ALA A 396 -20.94 -27.92 -19.80
CA ALA A 396 -21.39 -27.42 -21.09
C ALA A 396 -20.20 -26.89 -21.91
N THR A 397 -20.31 -26.99 -23.24
CA THR A 397 -19.32 -26.47 -24.19
C THR A 397 -20.02 -25.54 -25.17
N ASP A 398 -19.44 -24.37 -25.45
CA ASP A 398 -19.97 -23.40 -26.42
C ASP A 398 -19.63 -23.77 -27.88
N ASN A 399 -20.07 -22.93 -28.83
CA ASN A 399 -19.84 -23.11 -30.26
C ASN A 399 -18.45 -22.70 -30.76
N GLU A 400 -17.61 -22.18 -29.87
CA GLU A 400 -16.21 -21.82 -30.08
C GLU A 400 -15.26 -22.87 -29.45
N GLY A 401 -15.80 -23.80 -28.66
CA GLY A 401 -15.12 -24.94 -28.04
C GLY A 401 -14.66 -24.72 -26.60
N ALA A 402 -15.06 -23.65 -25.89
CA ALA A 402 -14.73 -23.51 -24.47
C ALA A 402 -15.71 -24.26 -23.57
N GLU A 403 -15.17 -24.92 -22.55
CA GLU A 403 -15.93 -25.64 -21.53
C GLU A 403 -16.20 -24.71 -20.34
N GLY A 404 -17.44 -24.75 -19.84
CA GLY A 404 -17.82 -24.07 -18.60
C GLY A 404 -17.49 -24.88 -17.35
N ASP A 405 -17.75 -24.29 -16.18
CA ASP A 405 -17.59 -24.98 -14.90
C ASP A 405 -18.55 -26.16 -14.75
N ALA A 406 -18.10 -27.20 -14.04
CA ALA A 406 -18.92 -28.36 -13.74
C ALA A 406 -19.95 -28.06 -12.65
N ALA A 407 -21.24 -28.27 -12.95
CA ALA A 407 -22.30 -28.29 -11.95
C ALA A 407 -22.52 -29.72 -11.47
N SER A 408 -22.76 -29.94 -10.17
CA SER A 408 -23.04 -31.29 -9.65
C SER A 408 -24.16 -31.35 -8.63
N VAL A 409 -24.85 -32.50 -8.59
CA VAL A 409 -25.92 -32.83 -7.63
C VAL A 409 -25.80 -34.30 -7.25
N THR A 410 -26.17 -34.67 -6.02
CA THR A 410 -26.28 -36.07 -5.60
C THR A 410 -27.73 -36.53 -5.60
N THR A 411 -27.97 -37.78 -5.99
CA THR A 411 -29.31 -38.38 -6.00
C THR A 411 -29.23 -39.88 -5.72
N ARG A 412 -30.23 -40.41 -5.02
CA ARG A 412 -30.29 -41.83 -4.66
C ARG A 412 -31.17 -42.59 -5.66
N VAL A 413 -30.72 -43.78 -6.04
CA VAL A 413 -31.54 -44.77 -6.74
C VAL A 413 -31.90 -45.89 -5.78
N GLY A 414 -33.18 -46.28 -5.75
CA GLY A 414 -33.67 -47.35 -4.89
C GLY A 414 -34.06 -46.92 -3.46
N PRO A 415 -34.52 -47.87 -2.63
CA PRO A 415 -34.94 -47.59 -1.26
C PRO A 415 -33.79 -47.10 -0.40
N GLU A 416 -34.12 -46.30 0.61
CA GLU A 416 -33.17 -45.91 1.64
C GLU A 416 -32.62 -47.17 2.36
N PRO A 417 -31.29 -47.30 2.54
CA PRO A 417 -30.71 -48.34 3.37
C PRO A 417 -31.33 -48.36 4.77
N ALA A 418 -31.27 -49.50 5.46
CA ALA A 418 -31.68 -49.55 6.87
C ALA A 418 -30.89 -48.51 7.68
N ALA A 419 -31.58 -47.78 8.57
CA ALA A 419 -30.96 -46.74 9.37
C ALA A 419 -29.76 -47.30 10.16
N THR A 420 -28.62 -46.63 10.01
CA THR A 420 -27.36 -46.96 10.69
C THR A 420 -26.79 -45.68 11.26
N ALA A 421 -26.15 -45.75 12.42
CA ALA A 421 -25.48 -44.58 12.98
C ALA A 421 -24.43 -44.03 11.98
N PRO A 422 -24.30 -42.69 11.84
CA PRO A 422 -23.27 -42.08 11.00
C PRO A 422 -21.87 -42.57 11.40
N VAL A 423 -20.93 -42.64 10.46
CA VAL A 423 -19.55 -43.06 10.71
C VAL A 423 -18.63 -41.84 10.67
N LEU A 424 -17.90 -41.62 11.77
CA LEU A 424 -16.86 -40.59 11.89
C LEU A 424 -15.49 -41.16 11.53
N SER A 425 -14.70 -40.40 10.77
CA SER A 425 -13.32 -40.75 10.38
C SER A 425 -12.46 -39.49 10.22
N ASP A 426 -11.14 -39.69 10.08
CA ASP A 426 -10.14 -38.63 9.81
C ASP A 426 -10.22 -37.42 10.76
N THR A 427 -10.55 -37.68 12.01
CA THR A 427 -10.73 -36.62 13.01
C THR A 427 -9.39 -36.02 13.40
N ALA A 428 -9.25 -34.71 13.23
CA ALA A 428 -8.03 -33.95 13.54
C ALA A 428 -8.37 -32.63 14.24
N ALA A 429 -7.42 -32.11 15.02
CA ALA A 429 -7.52 -30.80 15.65
C ALA A 429 -6.29 -29.95 15.31
N SER A 430 -6.52 -28.69 14.97
CA SER A 430 -5.47 -27.67 14.80
C SER A 430 -5.68 -26.55 15.81
N VAL A 431 -4.61 -26.11 16.46
CA VAL A 431 -4.64 -25.08 17.50
C VAL A 431 -4.06 -23.77 16.97
N SER A 432 -4.71 -22.66 17.30
CA SER A 432 -4.22 -21.29 17.08
C SER A 432 -4.62 -20.44 18.28
N GLY A 433 -3.63 -20.03 19.09
CA GLY A 433 -3.87 -19.37 20.37
C GLY A 433 -4.71 -20.25 21.31
N GLN A 434 -5.74 -19.66 21.95
CA GLN A 434 -6.72 -20.36 22.79
C GLN A 434 -7.92 -20.92 22.00
N CYS A 435 -7.78 -21.07 20.68
CA CYS A 435 -8.79 -21.66 19.82
C CYS A 435 -8.30 -22.98 19.24
N ALA A 436 -9.20 -23.95 19.15
CA ALA A 436 -8.99 -25.20 18.42
C ALA A 436 -10.06 -25.38 17.36
N THR A 437 -9.63 -25.70 16.16
CA THR A 437 -10.49 -26.09 15.04
C THR A 437 -10.42 -27.60 14.89
N VAL A 438 -11.55 -28.28 15.05
CA VAL A 438 -11.70 -29.73 14.86
C VAL A 438 -12.32 -29.99 13.49
N THR A 439 -11.71 -30.89 12.74
CA THR A 439 -12.16 -31.29 11.39
C THR A 439 -12.20 -32.79 11.26
N GLY A 440 -12.96 -33.29 10.28
CA GLY A 440 -12.94 -34.70 9.91
C GLY A 440 -14.00 -35.01 8.86
N THR A 441 -14.25 -36.30 8.67
CA THR A 441 -15.23 -36.81 7.71
C THR A 441 -16.37 -37.50 8.45
N VAL A 442 -17.61 -37.21 8.05
CA VAL A 442 -18.82 -37.90 8.49
C VAL A 442 -19.51 -38.52 7.28
N VAL A 443 -19.77 -39.82 7.33
CA VAL A 443 -20.51 -40.54 6.30
C VAL A 443 -21.73 -41.17 6.94
N ASP A 444 -22.90 -40.80 6.44
CA ASP A 444 -24.15 -41.43 6.82
C ASP A 444 -24.70 -42.24 5.64
N ALA A 445 -24.81 -43.55 5.80
CA ALA A 445 -25.08 -44.48 4.70
C ALA A 445 -26.46 -44.25 4.06
N ASN A 446 -27.44 -43.87 4.88
CA ASN A 446 -28.79 -43.55 4.44
C ASN A 446 -29.01 -42.05 4.11
N GLN A 447 -28.03 -41.19 4.41
CA GLN A 447 -28.00 -39.75 4.08
C GLN A 447 -29.09 -38.91 4.73
N ASN A 448 -29.44 -39.25 5.97
CA ASN A 448 -30.33 -38.47 6.81
C ASN A 448 -29.59 -37.95 8.07
N LEU A 449 -28.32 -37.59 7.91
CA LEU A 449 -27.51 -36.95 8.96
C LEU A 449 -28.20 -35.68 9.45
N ALA A 450 -28.60 -35.66 10.73
CA ALA A 450 -29.28 -34.53 11.35
C ALA A 450 -28.29 -33.47 11.85
N SER A 451 -27.19 -33.89 12.49
CA SER A 451 -26.21 -32.95 13.05
C SER A 451 -24.85 -33.58 13.34
N VAL A 452 -23.81 -32.73 13.35
CA VAL A 452 -22.51 -33.02 13.97
C VAL A 452 -22.24 -31.94 15.00
N VAL A 453 -22.01 -32.34 16.25
CA VAL A 453 -21.73 -31.44 17.37
C VAL A 453 -20.36 -31.78 17.96
N VAL A 454 -19.51 -30.77 18.11
CA VAL A 454 -18.21 -30.89 18.77
C VAL A 454 -18.29 -30.24 20.15
N GLY A 455 -18.12 -31.06 21.18
CA GLY A 455 -18.04 -30.60 22.57
C GLY A 455 -16.61 -30.23 22.94
N PHE A 456 -16.39 -28.95 23.24
CA PHE A 456 -15.17 -28.41 23.81
C PHE A 456 -15.33 -28.16 25.31
N ALA A 457 -14.23 -27.92 26.03
CA ALA A 457 -14.27 -27.48 27.43
C ALA A 457 -15.04 -26.15 27.62
N SER A 458 -15.06 -25.29 26.60
CA SER A 458 -15.82 -24.02 26.60
C SER A 458 -17.29 -24.16 26.19
N GLY A 459 -17.72 -25.34 25.72
CA GLY A 459 -19.10 -25.62 25.33
C GLY A 459 -19.24 -26.41 24.03
N ASN A 460 -20.49 -26.71 23.66
CA ASN A 460 -20.81 -27.44 22.44
C ASN A 460 -20.94 -26.48 21.24
N VAL A 461 -20.32 -26.85 20.12
CA VAL A 461 -20.39 -26.12 18.85
C VAL A 461 -20.97 -27.04 17.79
N THR A 462 -21.98 -26.57 17.05
CA THR A 462 -22.50 -27.30 15.89
C THR A 462 -21.53 -27.11 14.72
N ALA A 463 -21.07 -28.21 14.11
CA ALA A 463 -20.11 -28.16 13.03
C ALA A 463 -20.76 -27.70 11.71
N SER A 464 -20.01 -26.94 10.93
CA SER A 464 -20.33 -26.67 9.53
C SER A 464 -20.02 -27.91 8.69
N ILE A 465 -20.94 -28.29 7.80
CA ILE A 465 -20.80 -29.47 6.94
C ILE A 465 -20.67 -29.04 5.48
N ALA A 466 -19.66 -29.55 4.78
CA ALA A 466 -19.43 -29.31 3.36
C ALA A 466 -19.09 -30.65 2.67
N GLY A 467 -20.03 -31.18 1.89
CA GLY A 467 -19.95 -32.57 1.43
C GLY A 467 -19.94 -33.54 2.62
N ASN A 468 -18.93 -34.41 2.68
CA ASN A 468 -18.73 -35.31 3.84
C ASN A 468 -17.82 -34.71 4.92
N GLY A 469 -17.24 -33.52 4.69
CA GLY A 469 -16.36 -32.87 5.65
C GLY A 469 -17.14 -32.09 6.71
N TYR A 470 -16.68 -32.15 7.96
CA TYR A 470 -17.18 -31.28 9.04
C TYR A 470 -16.06 -30.43 9.64
N SER A 471 -16.41 -29.23 10.12
CA SER A 471 -15.49 -28.33 10.82
C SER A 471 -16.19 -27.55 11.93
N ALA A 472 -15.58 -27.50 13.12
CA ALA A 472 -16.06 -26.69 14.24
C ALA A 472 -14.89 -26.06 14.99
N GLN A 473 -15.03 -24.81 15.41
CA GLN A 473 -14.02 -24.09 16.20
C GLN A 473 -14.56 -23.75 17.59
N GLY A 474 -13.78 -24.07 18.61
CA GLY A 474 -13.99 -23.63 19.99
C GLY A 474 -12.85 -22.71 20.43
N CYS A 475 -13.18 -21.56 21.01
CA CYS A 475 -12.22 -20.59 21.55
C CYS A 475 -12.35 -20.46 23.07
N ASN A 476 -11.45 -19.69 23.69
CA ASN A 476 -11.34 -19.48 25.14
C ASN A 476 -11.13 -20.80 25.89
N LEU A 477 -10.32 -21.69 25.31
CA LEU A 477 -10.01 -22.98 25.87
C LEU A 477 -8.94 -22.84 26.96
N PRO A 478 -9.04 -23.60 28.07
CA PRO A 478 -8.03 -23.57 29.11
C PRO A 478 -6.69 -24.09 28.60
N GLY A 479 -5.59 -23.52 29.10
CA GLY A 479 -4.24 -24.02 28.79
C GLY A 479 -4.02 -25.45 29.28
N GLY A 480 -3.19 -26.20 28.55
CA GLY A 480 -2.88 -27.61 28.80
C GLY A 480 -3.57 -28.57 27.83
N GLU A 481 -3.55 -29.85 28.17
CA GLU A 481 -4.19 -30.90 27.38
C GLU A 481 -5.72 -30.77 27.43
N ASN A 482 -6.34 -30.67 26.27
CA ASN A 482 -7.78 -30.58 26.07
C ASN A 482 -8.24 -31.78 25.23
N THR A 483 -9.51 -32.17 25.41
CA THR A 483 -10.18 -33.17 24.58
C THR A 483 -11.44 -32.57 23.99
N ALA A 484 -11.64 -32.69 22.68
CA ALA A 484 -12.92 -32.44 22.03
C ALA A 484 -13.62 -33.76 21.71
N THR A 485 -14.93 -33.81 21.96
CA THR A 485 -15.78 -34.98 21.66
C THR A 485 -16.74 -34.63 20.54
N ILE A 486 -16.66 -35.36 19.44
CA ILE A 486 -17.50 -35.21 18.25
C ILE A 486 -18.65 -36.21 18.36
N THR A 487 -19.88 -35.73 18.21
CA THR A 487 -21.09 -36.57 18.15
C THR A 487 -21.81 -36.30 16.83
N ALA A 488 -21.94 -37.31 15.98
CA ALA A 488 -22.76 -37.25 14.77
C ALA A 488 -24.07 -37.99 15.02
N THR A 489 -25.21 -37.39 14.69
CA THR A 489 -26.56 -37.93 14.93
C THR A 489 -27.38 -37.88 13.65
N ASP A 490 -28.10 -38.95 13.33
CA ASP A 490 -29.03 -39.02 12.21
C ASP A 490 -30.47 -38.59 12.60
N ASP A 491 -31.36 -38.43 11.62
CA ASP A 491 -32.76 -38.04 11.84
C ASP A 491 -33.58 -39.10 12.60
N THR A 492 -33.10 -40.35 12.64
CA THR A 492 -33.68 -41.44 13.42
C THR A 492 -33.14 -41.52 14.85
N GLN A 493 -32.26 -40.58 15.24
CA GLN A 493 -31.59 -40.47 16.53
C GLN A 493 -30.51 -41.54 16.79
N LEU A 494 -30.02 -42.23 15.76
CA LEU A 494 -28.81 -43.05 15.87
C LEU A 494 -27.59 -42.13 15.82
N ALA A 495 -26.62 -42.39 16.71
CA ALA A 495 -25.46 -41.53 16.86
C ALA A 495 -24.15 -42.32 16.98
N SER A 496 -23.06 -41.70 16.55
CA SER A 496 -21.69 -42.15 16.78
C SER A 496 -20.86 -41.06 17.43
N GLN A 497 -19.77 -41.47 18.08
CA GLN A 497 -18.85 -40.55 18.76
C GLN A 497 -17.39 -40.84 18.41
N ALA A 498 -16.62 -39.76 18.33
CA ALA A 498 -15.16 -39.78 18.26
C ALA A 498 -14.59 -38.70 19.20
N SER A 499 -13.32 -38.82 19.56
CA SER A 499 -12.64 -37.79 20.36
C SER A 499 -11.26 -37.52 19.80
N VAL A 500 -10.81 -36.28 19.93
CA VAL A 500 -9.46 -35.84 19.58
C VAL A 500 -8.87 -35.04 20.73
N THR A 501 -7.62 -35.33 21.06
CA THR A 501 -6.85 -34.60 22.07
C THR A 501 -5.92 -33.59 21.40
N PHE A 502 -5.77 -32.42 22.02
CA PHE A 502 -4.87 -31.37 21.58
C PHE A 502 -4.43 -30.52 22.77
N THR A 503 -3.28 -29.88 22.66
CA THR A 503 -2.74 -29.03 23.74
C THR A 503 -2.92 -27.57 23.38
N ILE A 504 -3.54 -26.81 24.27
CA ILE A 504 -3.62 -25.35 24.18
C ILE A 504 -2.45 -24.76 24.97
N ASP A 505 -1.59 -23.99 24.31
CA ASP A 505 -0.69 -23.11 25.04
C ASP A 505 -1.55 -21.98 25.62
N ALA A 506 -1.52 -21.75 26.94
CA ALA A 506 -2.22 -20.62 27.56
C ALA A 506 -1.53 -19.28 27.27
N GLY A 507 -0.27 -19.30 26.81
CA GLY A 507 0.57 -18.12 26.68
C GLY A 507 0.97 -17.57 28.05
N GLN A 508 1.92 -16.65 28.04
CA GLN A 508 2.32 -15.91 29.23
C GLN A 508 1.70 -14.52 29.15
N THR A 509 1.04 -14.06 30.21
CA THR A 509 0.39 -12.73 30.24
C THR A 509 1.10 -11.83 31.24
N GLY A 510 1.57 -10.69 30.76
CA GLY A 510 2.17 -9.65 31.59
C GLY A 510 2.30 -8.35 30.82
N ASP A 511 2.84 -7.32 31.46
CA ASP A 511 3.21 -6.09 30.75
C ASP A 511 4.52 -6.30 29.97
N TYR A 512 4.96 -5.26 29.24
CA TYR A 512 6.19 -5.40 28.45
C TYR A 512 7.42 -5.65 29.32
N ASN A 513 7.45 -5.20 30.59
CA ASN A 513 8.57 -5.44 31.50
C ASN A 513 8.68 -6.92 31.85
N PHE A 514 7.56 -7.57 32.17
CA PHE A 514 7.49 -9.02 32.36
C PHE A 514 7.99 -9.78 31.12
N HIS A 515 7.59 -9.33 29.92
CA HIS A 515 8.01 -9.99 28.68
C HIS A 515 9.49 -9.76 28.35
N ILE A 516 10.07 -8.63 28.77
CA ILE A 516 11.52 -8.40 28.68
C ILE A 516 12.27 -9.29 29.69
N SER A 517 11.84 -9.32 30.95
CA SER A 517 12.52 -10.07 32.00
C SER A 517 12.46 -11.58 31.78
N ALA A 518 11.36 -12.09 31.23
CA ALA A 518 11.21 -13.48 30.82
C ALA A 518 11.93 -13.82 29.49
N GLY A 519 12.59 -12.84 28.85
CA GLY A 519 13.30 -13.04 27.59
C GLY A 519 12.38 -13.30 26.39
N HIS A 520 11.09 -12.99 26.50
CA HIS A 520 10.13 -13.11 25.39
C HIS A 520 10.36 -12.02 24.33
N ILE A 521 10.82 -10.83 24.74
CA ILE A 521 11.26 -9.71 23.89
C ILE A 521 12.56 -9.11 24.46
N THR A 522 13.29 -8.32 23.69
CA THR A 522 14.52 -7.65 24.16
C THR A 522 14.55 -6.17 23.80
N TRP A 523 15.40 -5.40 24.49
CA TRP A 523 15.72 -4.03 24.13
C TRP A 523 16.35 -3.99 22.72
N GLY A 524 15.53 -3.63 21.73
CA GLY A 524 15.89 -3.57 20.31
C GLY A 524 15.17 -4.58 19.40
N VAL A 525 14.66 -5.69 19.92
CA VAL A 525 13.89 -6.69 19.15
C VAL A 525 12.56 -6.98 19.83
N GLY A 526 11.46 -6.60 19.17
CA GLY A 526 10.10 -6.77 19.69
C GLY A 526 9.62 -5.63 20.58
N TYR A 527 10.49 -5.05 21.41
CA TYR A 527 10.12 -3.98 22.37
C TYR A 527 9.33 -2.82 21.76
N SER A 528 9.88 -2.15 20.73
CA SER A 528 9.25 -0.95 20.16
C SER A 528 7.88 -1.26 19.55
N ALA A 529 7.74 -2.43 18.92
CA ALA A 529 6.47 -2.87 18.35
C ALA A 529 5.45 -3.22 19.44
N CYS A 530 5.86 -3.92 20.50
CA CYS A 530 5.00 -4.25 21.63
C CYS A 530 4.54 -3.01 22.41
N TYR A 531 5.44 -2.05 22.63
CA TYR A 531 5.11 -0.79 23.30
C TYR A 531 4.16 0.06 22.46
N LEU A 532 4.34 0.12 21.13
CA LEU A 532 3.42 0.83 20.24
C LEU A 532 2.04 0.16 20.19
N ALA A 533 1.98 -1.17 20.24
CA ALA A 533 0.73 -1.93 20.16
C ALA A 533 -0.07 -1.92 21.46
N PHE A 534 0.59 -2.10 22.62
CA PHE A 534 -0.07 -2.35 23.90
C PHE A 534 0.23 -1.31 24.99
N GLY A 535 1.19 -0.41 24.77
CA GLY A 535 1.64 0.56 25.77
C GLY A 535 2.15 -0.12 27.04
N THR A 536 1.63 0.30 28.19
CA THR A 536 1.88 -0.32 29.51
C THR A 536 0.83 -1.36 29.91
N SER A 537 -0.11 -1.69 29.01
CA SER A 537 -1.15 -2.69 29.30
C SER A 537 -0.57 -4.09 29.32
N GLN A 538 -1.19 -5.00 30.08
CA GLN A 538 -0.87 -6.42 29.99
C GLN A 538 -1.31 -6.99 28.64
N PHE A 539 -0.48 -7.83 28.04
CA PHE A 539 -0.77 -8.58 26.82
C PHE A 539 -0.28 -10.02 26.97
N THR A 540 -0.79 -10.91 26.12
CA THR A 540 -0.41 -12.32 26.14
C THR A 540 0.53 -12.61 24.99
N MET A 541 1.70 -13.19 25.27
CA MET A 541 2.59 -13.73 24.24
C MET A 541 2.58 -15.25 24.24
N ARG A 542 2.71 -15.83 23.04
CA ARG A 542 2.80 -17.27 22.82
C ARG A 542 4.00 -17.60 21.98
N GLU A 543 4.49 -18.82 22.16
CA GLU A 543 5.65 -19.31 21.43
C GLU A 543 5.23 -19.98 20.11
N TYR A 544 5.82 -19.53 18.99
CA TYR A 544 5.57 -20.06 17.65
C TYR A 544 6.83 -20.67 17.05
N PRO A 545 6.74 -21.82 16.37
CA PRO A 545 7.89 -22.42 15.70
C PRO A 545 8.45 -21.52 14.59
N SER A 546 9.77 -21.38 14.55
CA SER A 546 10.55 -20.64 13.55
C SER A 546 11.77 -21.46 13.14
N GLY A 547 11.55 -22.49 12.32
CA GLY A 547 12.59 -23.45 11.93
C GLY A 547 12.81 -24.51 13.01
N SER A 548 14.06 -24.68 13.46
CA SER A 548 14.40 -25.52 14.63
C SER A 548 14.26 -24.80 15.97
N ASP A 549 14.06 -23.49 15.91
CA ASP A 549 13.94 -22.58 17.05
C ASP A 549 12.51 -22.05 17.13
N CYS A 550 12.20 -21.24 18.13
CA CYS A 550 10.90 -20.64 18.37
C CYS A 550 10.98 -19.11 18.51
N LYS A 551 9.83 -18.45 18.37
CA LYS A 551 9.69 -17.00 18.51
C LYS A 551 8.45 -16.68 19.32
N TRP A 552 8.57 -15.78 20.29
CA TRP A 552 7.41 -15.29 21.02
C TRP A 552 6.70 -14.20 20.22
N ILE A 553 5.39 -14.32 20.08
CA ILE A 553 4.55 -13.36 19.34
C ILE A 553 3.34 -13.03 20.21
N ALA A 554 3.00 -11.74 20.32
CA ALA A 554 1.82 -11.31 21.07
C ALA A 554 0.53 -11.61 20.33
N ASP A 555 -0.48 -12.01 21.09
CA ASP A 555 -1.85 -12.10 20.62
C ASP A 555 -2.37 -10.70 20.26
N GLY A 556 -3.04 -10.57 19.11
CA GLY A 556 -3.66 -9.31 18.68
C GLY A 556 -2.74 -8.35 17.90
N ASP A 557 -1.41 -8.51 17.98
CA ASP A 557 -0.48 -7.76 17.12
C ASP A 557 0.78 -8.58 16.82
N SER A 558 0.86 -9.15 15.61
CA SER A 558 1.98 -9.97 15.17
C SER A 558 3.30 -9.21 14.98
N SER A 559 3.25 -7.87 14.94
CA SER A 559 4.47 -7.04 14.89
C SER A 559 5.20 -7.03 16.23
N CYS A 560 4.45 -7.19 17.33
CA CYS A 560 5.00 -7.43 18.66
C CYS A 560 5.52 -8.88 18.76
N ALA A 561 6.75 -9.06 18.29
CA ALA A 561 7.39 -10.37 18.22
C ALA A 561 8.86 -10.30 18.65
N GLY A 562 9.26 -11.22 19.51
CA GLY A 562 10.59 -11.31 20.09
C GLY A 562 11.67 -11.86 19.15
N PRO A 563 12.89 -12.06 19.65
CA PRO A 563 13.93 -12.74 18.88
C PRO A 563 13.58 -14.22 18.62
N VAL A 564 14.20 -14.80 17.59
CA VAL A 564 14.19 -16.27 17.40
C VAL A 564 15.16 -16.88 18.40
N GLN A 565 14.69 -17.80 19.23
CA GLN A 565 15.41 -18.40 20.34
C GLN A 565 15.04 -19.88 20.53
N ALA A 566 15.80 -20.62 21.34
CA ALA A 566 15.47 -22.01 21.63
C ALA A 566 14.08 -22.10 22.28
N CYS A 567 13.27 -23.08 21.84
CA CYS A 567 11.91 -23.24 22.34
C CYS A 567 11.87 -23.51 23.84
N ALA A 568 10.98 -22.84 24.56
CA ALA A 568 10.75 -23.04 25.97
C ALA A 568 10.18 -24.44 26.21
N THR A 569 11.02 -25.38 26.67
CA THR A 569 10.57 -26.74 26.97
C THR A 569 9.55 -26.70 28.10
N SER A 570 8.32 -27.11 27.81
CA SER A 570 7.22 -27.24 28.76
C SER A 570 7.55 -28.22 29.88
N SER A 571 7.96 -27.70 31.04
CA SER A 571 7.95 -28.42 32.31
C SER A 571 7.86 -27.43 33.46
N GLY A 572 6.65 -27.28 34.01
CA GLY A 572 6.41 -26.56 35.25
C GLY A 572 7.03 -27.27 36.45
N GLY A 573 7.60 -26.47 37.36
CA GLY A 573 8.07 -26.88 38.69
C GLY A 573 8.62 -25.65 39.41
N GLY A 574 7.89 -25.15 40.41
CA GLY A 574 8.19 -23.90 41.10
C GLY A 574 9.46 -23.97 41.96
N GLU A 575 10.26 -22.92 41.87
CA GLU A 575 11.13 -22.50 42.95
C GLU A 575 10.50 -21.26 43.59
N GLN A 576 10.46 -21.22 44.91
CA GLN A 576 10.07 -20.01 45.63
C GLN A 576 11.15 -18.95 45.31
N PRO A 577 10.75 -17.74 44.88
CA PRO A 577 11.70 -16.69 44.55
C PRO A 577 12.57 -16.35 45.77
N THR A 578 13.88 -16.21 45.52
CA THR A 578 14.86 -15.86 46.54
C THR A 578 14.71 -14.39 46.89
N ASP A 579 14.80 -14.05 48.18
CA ASP A 579 14.88 -12.70 48.74
C ASP A 579 16.14 -12.71 49.62
N THR A 580 17.23 -12.20 49.07
CA THR A 580 18.60 -12.37 49.57
C THR A 580 18.88 -11.47 50.77
N ASP A 581 18.23 -10.31 50.87
CA ASP A 581 18.43 -9.38 51.98
C ASP A 581 17.27 -9.33 53.00
N GLY A 582 16.16 -10.00 52.70
CA GLY A 582 15.06 -10.29 53.60
C GLY A 582 14.15 -9.09 53.88
N ASP A 583 14.10 -8.12 52.97
CA ASP A 583 13.29 -6.91 53.14
C ASP A 583 11.84 -7.06 52.68
N GLY A 584 11.50 -8.18 52.03
CA GLY A 584 10.17 -8.50 51.52
C GLY A 584 9.98 -8.24 50.02
N ALA A 585 10.99 -7.76 49.31
CA ALA A 585 11.08 -7.77 47.85
C ALA A 585 11.88 -8.99 47.39
N GLU A 586 11.41 -9.68 46.35
CA GLU A 586 12.12 -10.84 45.79
C GLU A 586 13.31 -10.36 44.95
N ASP A 587 14.45 -11.04 44.95
CA ASP A 587 15.70 -10.63 44.26
C ASP A 587 15.51 -10.23 42.79
N ALA A 588 14.53 -10.85 42.13
CA ALA A 588 14.22 -10.58 40.73
C ALA A 588 13.40 -9.29 40.52
N LEU A 589 12.78 -8.79 41.59
CA LEU A 589 11.94 -7.60 41.66
C LEU A 589 12.50 -6.53 42.60
N ASP A 590 13.62 -6.83 43.26
CA ASP A 590 14.31 -5.97 44.19
C ASP A 590 15.34 -5.11 43.44
N ASN A 591 15.19 -3.78 43.51
CA ASN A 591 16.14 -2.84 42.92
C ASN A 591 17.41 -2.67 43.77
N CYS A 592 17.49 -3.30 44.94
CA CYS A 592 18.70 -3.51 45.72
C CYS A 592 18.80 -4.94 46.29
N PRO A 593 19.02 -5.99 45.47
CA PRO A 593 18.93 -7.41 45.88
C PRO A 593 19.83 -7.88 47.03
N ASN A 594 20.71 -7.01 47.54
CA ASN A 594 21.62 -7.33 48.64
C ASN A 594 21.61 -6.23 49.72
N THR A 595 20.71 -5.26 49.66
CA THR A 595 20.63 -4.12 50.59
C THR A 595 19.18 -3.72 50.83
N ALA A 596 18.66 -4.21 51.97
CA ALA A 596 17.27 -4.07 52.34
C ALA A 596 16.71 -2.65 52.20
N ASN A 597 15.72 -2.49 51.33
CA ASN A 597 15.07 -1.25 50.97
C ASN A 597 13.59 -1.46 50.57
N ALA A 598 12.78 -2.09 51.43
CA ALA A 598 11.39 -2.54 51.16
C ALA A 598 10.42 -1.56 50.46
N SER A 599 10.71 -0.25 50.47
CA SER A 599 9.95 0.74 49.68
C SER A 599 10.28 0.75 48.19
N GLN A 600 11.36 0.10 47.76
CA GLN A 600 11.83 -0.01 46.38
C GLN A 600 11.92 1.37 45.70
N ALA A 601 12.40 2.37 46.46
CA ALA A 601 12.48 3.75 45.99
C ALA A 601 13.66 3.91 45.04
N ASP A 602 13.41 4.51 43.89
CA ASP A 602 14.34 4.77 42.79
C ASP A 602 13.96 6.14 42.22
N ASN A 603 14.69 7.18 42.63
CA ASN A 603 14.33 8.57 42.39
C ASN A 603 14.68 9.04 40.98
N ASP A 604 15.77 8.52 40.39
CA ASP A 604 16.22 8.88 39.06
C ASP A 604 15.78 7.88 37.98
N GLY A 605 15.24 6.73 38.38
CA GLY A 605 14.59 5.75 37.52
C GLY A 605 15.56 4.89 36.73
N ASP A 606 16.81 4.76 37.19
CA ASP A 606 17.85 3.99 36.51
C ASP A 606 17.77 2.47 36.79
N GLY A 607 16.90 2.06 37.73
CA GLY A 607 16.67 0.68 38.13
C GLY A 607 17.54 0.20 39.29
N ILE A 608 18.40 1.05 39.85
CA ILE A 608 19.17 0.81 41.07
C ILE A 608 18.48 1.57 42.21
N GLY A 609 18.08 0.87 43.28
CA GLY A 609 17.35 1.53 44.36
C GLY A 609 18.21 2.56 45.11
N ASN A 610 17.57 3.61 45.61
CA ASN A 610 18.20 4.71 46.36
C ASN A 610 19.11 4.24 47.52
N ALA A 611 18.88 3.03 48.04
CA ALA A 611 19.63 2.46 49.14
C ALA A 611 20.98 1.85 48.72
N CYS A 612 21.10 1.41 47.47
CA CYS A 612 22.29 0.77 46.90
C CYS A 612 22.88 1.54 45.72
N ASP A 613 22.25 2.65 45.32
CA ASP A 613 22.77 3.57 44.33
C ASP A 613 23.73 4.60 44.94
N SER A 614 24.86 4.84 44.27
CA SER A 614 25.83 5.88 44.60
C SER A 614 25.42 7.28 44.11
N THR A 615 24.47 7.36 43.18
CA THR A 615 23.93 8.61 42.63
C THR A 615 22.39 8.64 42.63
N PRO A 616 21.71 8.50 43.79
CA PRO A 616 20.25 8.25 43.86
C PRO A 616 19.33 9.24 43.17
N ASP A 617 19.83 10.42 42.79
CA ASP A 617 19.06 11.47 42.13
C ASP A 617 19.63 11.79 40.72
N GLY A 618 20.42 10.89 40.13
CA GLY A 618 21.04 11.01 38.81
C GLY A 618 22.53 11.37 38.83
N GLU A 619 23.24 10.98 37.77
CA GLU A 619 24.60 11.45 37.51
C GLU A 619 24.61 12.96 37.25
N PRO A 620 25.46 13.74 37.92
CA PRO A 620 25.53 15.17 37.70
C PRO A 620 25.93 15.50 36.25
N VAL A 621 25.07 16.27 35.58
CA VAL A 621 25.31 16.77 34.21
C VAL A 621 26.05 18.10 34.29
N ASP A 622 27.10 18.26 33.48
CA ASP A 622 27.85 19.49 33.23
C ASP A 622 27.89 19.69 31.70
N SER A 623 26.92 20.45 31.20
CA SER A 623 26.57 20.57 29.78
C SER A 623 27.59 21.39 28.98
N ASP A 624 28.32 22.29 29.62
CA ASP A 624 29.36 23.10 28.96
C ASP A 624 30.80 22.71 29.33
N SER A 625 30.94 21.75 30.24
CA SER A 625 32.20 21.13 30.66
C SER A 625 33.17 22.08 31.34
N ASP A 626 32.66 23.05 32.10
CA ASP A 626 33.48 24.00 32.84
C ASP A 626 33.88 23.52 34.26
N GLY A 627 33.32 22.40 34.70
CA GLY A 627 33.57 21.79 36.00
C GLY A 627 32.53 22.13 37.08
N VAL A 628 31.45 22.84 36.74
CA VAL A 628 30.28 23.08 37.58
C VAL A 628 29.08 22.33 37.00
N ASN A 629 28.35 21.59 37.84
CA ASN A 629 27.19 20.83 37.35
C ASN A 629 26.03 21.78 37.07
N ASP A 630 25.27 21.53 35.99
CA ASP A 630 24.11 22.30 35.52
C ASP A 630 23.11 22.68 36.63
N SER A 631 22.96 21.80 37.63
CA SER A 631 22.01 22.01 38.74
C SER A 631 22.43 23.11 39.72
N VAL A 632 23.70 23.49 39.71
CA VAL A 632 24.27 24.57 40.54
C VAL A 632 25.01 25.61 39.71
N ASP A 633 25.04 25.45 38.39
CA ASP A 633 25.68 26.35 37.45
C ASP A 633 24.77 27.55 37.12
N ASN A 634 25.25 28.77 37.34
CA ASN A 634 24.53 29.99 36.96
C ASN A 634 24.63 30.33 35.45
N CYS A 635 25.40 29.58 34.67
CA CYS A 635 25.42 29.58 33.21
C CYS A 635 25.52 28.16 32.61
N PRO A 636 24.50 27.28 32.73
CA PRO A 636 24.56 25.85 32.38
C PRO A 636 24.95 25.47 30.94
N ASN A 637 25.15 26.44 30.06
CA ASN A 637 25.52 26.22 28.66
C ASN A 637 26.64 27.17 28.20
N THR A 638 27.29 27.90 29.12
CA THR A 638 28.36 28.85 28.82
C THR A 638 29.41 28.84 29.92
N ALA A 639 30.51 28.15 29.66
CA ALA A 639 31.57 27.88 30.61
C ALA A 639 32.03 29.12 31.40
N ASN A 640 31.78 29.11 32.70
CA ASN A 640 32.13 30.15 33.67
C ASN A 640 32.43 29.56 35.06
N ALA A 641 33.38 28.63 35.17
CA ALA A 641 33.74 27.92 36.42
C ALA A 641 33.95 28.77 37.70
N GLY A 642 34.14 30.10 37.56
CA GLY A 642 34.21 31.06 38.67
C GLY A 642 32.84 31.48 39.25
N GLN A 643 31.74 31.16 38.56
CA GLN A 643 30.35 31.39 38.96
C GLN A 643 30.07 32.84 39.40
N GLU A 644 30.77 33.81 38.81
CA GLU A 644 30.58 35.22 39.18
C GLU A 644 29.18 35.70 38.76
N ASP A 645 28.46 36.33 39.68
CA ASP A 645 27.12 36.92 39.53
C ASP A 645 27.13 38.20 40.39
N ASN A 646 27.39 39.36 39.79
CA ASN A 646 27.62 40.57 40.59
C ASN A 646 26.32 41.21 41.10
N ASP A 647 25.18 40.94 40.47
CA ASP A 647 23.89 41.53 40.82
C ASP A 647 22.98 40.59 41.63
N GLY A 648 23.34 39.31 41.67
CA GLY A 648 22.72 38.29 42.49
C GLY A 648 21.37 37.83 41.96
N ASP A 649 21.10 37.99 40.66
CA ASP A 649 19.85 37.58 40.04
C ASP A 649 19.79 36.06 39.73
N GLY A 650 20.92 35.36 39.89
CA GLY A 650 21.06 33.93 39.67
C GLY A 650 21.51 33.55 38.26
N ILE A 651 21.78 34.52 37.38
CA ILE A 651 22.37 34.34 36.05
C ILE A 651 23.83 34.81 36.12
N GLY A 652 24.78 33.94 35.72
CA GLY A 652 26.19 34.29 35.81
C GLY A 652 26.58 35.40 34.85
N ASN A 653 27.55 36.23 35.25
CA ASN A 653 28.08 37.35 34.47
C ASN A 653 28.48 36.97 33.02
N ALA A 654 28.84 35.70 32.80
CA ALA A 654 29.24 35.19 31.49
C ALA A 654 28.07 35.01 30.52
N CYS A 655 26.86 34.75 31.04
CA CYS A 655 25.64 34.54 30.27
C CYS A 655 24.54 35.56 30.58
N ASP A 656 24.78 36.49 31.50
CA ASP A 656 23.92 37.63 31.78
C ASP A 656 24.22 38.82 30.85
N SER A 657 23.15 39.42 30.33
CA SER A 657 23.20 40.64 29.52
C SER A 657 23.32 41.92 30.36
N THR A 658 23.05 41.86 31.66
CA THR A 658 23.17 42.97 32.61
C THR A 658 24.00 42.62 33.86
N PRO A 659 25.27 42.18 33.74
CA PRO A 659 26.03 41.52 34.82
C PRO A 659 26.24 42.27 36.13
N ASP A 660 25.85 43.54 36.21
CA ASP A 660 25.97 44.40 37.39
C ASP A 660 24.60 44.94 37.88
N GLY A 661 23.49 44.38 37.38
CA GLY A 661 22.13 44.75 37.75
C GLY A 661 21.42 45.53 36.67
N ASP A 662 20.10 45.32 36.58
CA ASP A 662 19.22 46.27 35.89
C ASP A 662 19.23 47.60 36.66
N VAL A 663 19.88 48.61 36.09
CA VAL A 663 19.94 49.94 36.68
C VAL A 663 18.58 50.59 36.48
N THR A 664 17.74 50.63 37.52
CA THR A 664 16.51 51.42 37.49
C THR A 664 16.88 52.90 37.41
N CYS A 665 17.04 53.40 36.20
CA CYS A 665 17.40 54.77 35.97
C CYS A 665 16.15 55.64 35.83
N THR A 666 16.06 56.67 36.65
CA THR A 666 14.95 57.63 36.60
C THR A 666 15.45 59.00 36.16
N GLU A 667 14.80 59.58 35.15
CA GLU A 667 15.15 60.91 34.64
C GLU A 667 14.34 62.01 35.31
N TYR A 668 15.01 63.09 35.68
CA TYR A 668 14.39 64.29 36.22
C TYR A 668 14.79 65.49 35.36
N THR A 669 13.82 66.14 34.72
CA THR A 669 14.02 67.41 34.01
C THR A 669 13.38 68.55 34.79
N ALA A 670 14.17 69.48 35.32
CA ALA A 670 13.68 70.65 36.04
C ALA A 670 14.64 71.85 35.92
N ASN A 671 14.21 73.02 36.39
CA ASN A 671 15.13 74.16 36.50
C ASN A 671 16.19 73.90 37.59
N ASN A 672 17.37 74.48 37.42
CA ASN A 672 18.53 74.25 38.29
C ASN A 672 18.25 74.62 39.76
N TYR A 673 17.36 75.58 40.03
CA TYR A 673 16.90 75.85 41.39
C TYR A 673 16.17 74.66 42.02
N SER A 674 15.24 74.07 41.27
CA SER A 674 14.41 72.94 41.72
C SER A 674 15.23 71.66 41.89
N HIS A 675 16.27 71.46 41.09
CA HIS A 675 17.20 70.34 41.29
C HIS A 675 17.92 70.42 42.64
N VAL A 676 18.36 71.61 43.06
CA VAL A 676 19.02 71.79 44.36
C VAL A 676 18.02 71.61 45.50
N GLN A 677 16.81 72.15 45.38
CA GLN A 677 15.77 71.97 46.42
C GLN A 677 15.37 70.50 46.61
N ALA A 678 15.40 69.72 45.54
CA ALA A 678 15.10 68.30 45.59
C ALA A 678 16.31 67.41 45.95
N GLY A 679 17.46 68.01 46.30
CA GLY A 679 18.67 67.25 46.67
C GLY A 679 19.42 66.60 45.51
N ARG A 680 19.03 66.88 44.26
CA ARG A 680 19.65 66.31 43.04
C ARG A 680 20.88 67.09 42.55
N ALA A 681 21.05 68.33 43.03
CA ALA A 681 22.17 69.20 42.69
C ALA A 681 22.64 70.00 43.92
N THR A 682 23.87 70.48 43.89
CA THR A 682 24.49 71.37 44.89
C THR A 682 24.96 72.66 44.21
N THR A 683 25.18 73.72 45.00
CA THR A 683 25.58 75.03 44.48
C THR A 683 26.98 75.40 44.91
N ASN A 684 27.74 75.99 44.00
CA ASN A 684 28.97 76.70 44.31
C ASN A 684 28.93 78.08 43.62
N GLY A 685 28.69 79.13 44.40
CA GLY A 685 28.44 80.47 43.87
C GLY A 685 27.15 80.53 43.04
N SER A 686 27.24 81.08 41.83
CA SER A 686 26.09 81.28 40.93
C SER A 686 25.75 80.07 40.04
N TYR A 687 26.44 78.94 40.21
CA TYR A 687 26.29 77.73 39.39
C TYR A 687 25.79 76.54 40.21
N ALA A 688 25.05 75.65 39.54
CA ALA A 688 24.57 74.39 40.08
C ALA A 688 25.35 73.21 39.48
N TYR A 689 25.58 72.18 40.29
CA TYR A 689 26.34 70.98 39.94
C TYR A 689 25.57 69.74 40.38
N ALA A 690 25.54 68.69 39.56
CA ALA A 690 24.85 67.45 39.89
C ALA A 690 25.44 66.79 41.16
N VAL A 691 24.59 66.28 42.05
CA VAL A 691 25.01 65.49 43.23
C VAL A 691 25.36 64.09 42.75
N GLY A 692 26.59 63.63 42.98
CA GLY A 692 27.10 62.38 42.41
C GLY A 692 28.22 62.64 41.42
N SER A 693 27.88 62.90 40.15
CA SER A 693 28.87 63.15 39.08
C SER A 693 29.66 64.46 39.23
N GLY A 694 29.06 65.49 39.83
CA GLY A 694 29.65 66.84 39.89
C GLY A 694 29.54 67.65 38.60
N ASP A 695 28.73 67.19 37.63
CA ASP A 695 28.57 67.87 36.34
C ASP A 695 28.00 69.28 36.47
N ASN A 696 28.56 70.23 35.72
CA ASN A 696 28.07 71.61 35.72
C ASN A 696 26.76 71.73 34.94
N LEU A 697 25.70 72.15 35.65
CA LEU A 697 24.35 72.33 35.11
C LEU A 697 24.12 73.76 34.59
N GLY A 698 25.06 74.68 34.83
CA GLY A 698 24.93 76.09 34.49
C GLY A 698 24.40 76.91 35.67
N LEU A 699 23.78 78.06 35.37
CA LEU A 699 23.37 79.02 36.40
C LEU A 699 22.33 78.44 37.36
N TYR A 700 22.52 78.68 38.65
CA TYR A 700 21.55 78.33 39.70
C TYR A 700 20.40 79.35 39.69
N ASN A 701 19.38 79.10 38.87
CA ASN A 701 18.19 79.94 38.78
C ASN A 701 16.96 79.13 38.33
N LEU A 702 15.83 79.82 38.19
CA LEU A 702 14.54 79.24 37.78
C LEU A 702 14.36 79.14 36.25
N PHE A 703 15.32 79.61 35.46
CA PHE A 703 15.20 79.77 34.00
C PHE A 703 16.08 78.80 33.20
N VAL A 704 17.14 78.25 33.79
CA VAL A 704 18.01 77.25 33.17
C VAL A 704 17.55 75.87 33.63
N THR A 705 17.19 75.02 32.66
CA THR A 705 16.71 73.65 32.88
C THR A 705 17.76 72.65 32.43
N SER A 706 17.92 71.60 33.23
CA SER A 706 18.81 70.48 32.94
C SER A 706 18.05 69.17 33.15
N THR A 707 18.48 68.11 32.47
CA THR A 707 18.03 66.75 32.72
C THR A 707 19.11 66.03 33.49
N LEU A 708 18.72 65.34 34.56
CA LEU A 708 19.58 64.50 35.37
C LEU A 708 19.02 63.07 35.38
N ALA A 709 19.87 62.10 35.10
CA ALA A 709 19.61 60.69 35.26
C ALA A 709 20.08 60.23 36.64
N GLU A 710 19.21 59.58 37.41
CA GLU A 710 19.58 58.90 38.66
C GLU A 710 20.03 57.49 38.33
N THR A 711 21.34 57.28 38.23
CA THR A 711 21.93 55.98 37.85
C THR A 711 22.20 55.09 39.06
N ALA A 712 22.09 55.62 40.28
CA ALA A 712 22.02 54.89 41.53
C ALA A 712 21.32 55.80 42.56
N ALA A 713 20.79 55.24 43.64
CA ALA A 713 20.07 56.02 44.65
C ALA A 713 20.91 57.21 45.17
N GLY A 714 20.47 58.43 44.87
CA GLY A 714 21.17 59.66 45.24
C GLY A 714 22.41 60.01 44.42
N TYR A 715 22.68 59.30 43.32
CA TYR A 715 23.76 59.57 42.37
C TYR A 715 23.21 60.03 41.02
N TYR A 716 23.43 61.31 40.69
CA TYR A 716 22.86 61.97 39.52
C TYR A 716 23.95 62.36 38.51
N VAL A 717 23.68 62.09 37.23
CA VAL A 717 24.53 62.41 36.09
C VAL A 717 23.79 63.31 35.11
N LYS A 718 24.47 64.29 34.51
CA LYS A 718 23.83 65.20 33.55
C LYS A 718 23.55 64.49 32.23
N GLY A 719 22.28 64.32 31.89
CA GLY A 719 21.83 63.65 30.68
C GLY A 719 20.64 62.73 30.93
N ASN A 720 20.42 61.85 29.96
CA ASN A 720 19.39 60.83 29.97
C ASN A 720 19.95 59.52 30.56
N CYS A 721 19.07 58.60 30.91
CA CYS A 721 19.44 57.26 31.32
C CYS A 721 20.19 56.51 30.20
N PRO A 722 21.15 55.63 30.54
CA PRO A 722 21.91 54.84 29.57
C PRO A 722 21.06 53.98 28.64
#